data_AF-A0A3S2WCZ4-F1
#
_entry.id   AF-A0A3S2WCZ4-F1
#
_cell.length_a   1.000
_cell.length_b   1.000
_cell.length_c   1.000
_cell.angle_alpha   90.00
_cell.angle_beta   90.00
_cell.angle_gamma   90.00
#
_symmetry.space_group_name_H-M   'P 1'
#
loop_
_entity.id
_entity.type
_entity.pdbx_description
1 polymer ?
#
loop_
_entity_poly.entity_id
_entity_poly.type
_entity_poly.pdbx_seq_one_letter_code
_entity_poly.pdbx_strand_id
1 'polypeptide(L)'
;MKLTKMFIFCFLSILFSVYAQAQDAVVKGKVLDETGMSVPGASILIKGTSKSTTTDFDGNFEIKAPLNGVFAVSFVGYTTIEEPIKGRKDITIKLKTESQKLEEVVVIGYGSQKKTDVTSAISSVKVKDVSDRPIVNAVEAITGKSSGVQVSSSSGSPGGALSVRVRGIGSPNGGEPLYVVDGVLTSNVKAIDPNNIESINILKDASAAGIYGAAGSTNGVVLITTKKGKKGKPRTEINFYGGVQQIVKKLPVLNNSQWVDLQTEILGTAPNVPSYYDLAGTNNNWQDLIYRTAAQSSVNVSTSGGSDTGNYYLGLGYLNQEGIIVGSNFKRYSLNLNVNQDVTEKIKFGGSINYNRTNQRSITDNASANFGGVVLSALVTPEYIPVYMPSNAPIPGVYGVSNFYSGENPLALIYNNENKTIANNLLGSTYVEAKLPLNLTFKTQLNGVVQNSKYDYFLDPYSSLNGRSSQGGADSNYYEVFRWQWDNTLNYKQNFGEHSFDVIVGTSAMNESISNSTQHGAGFATSAVQTLNAASSDFQIGTGEYEWSTNSYFGRFNYGYDNRYLFTATFRRDGSSRVGTNVVYGNFPALSAGWKISNEKFMENVKWMQNLKVRVGWGKTGNLPPYTMLYPTYSLLNVGAPYAYNSTDIAPGIKPAAQLGNPDLKWESATQTNIGLEVGFFDSRLNFTADYYHKKVEDMIFTLQLPLTTGSSVTAMNLPGYDVNKGIELSLDADIIKGDNFTWSSNVNFSKNINRIEGIDDNTSFQTGPILIGGSQVPLYTQIIKNGYPLGTFWGYESKGVDPQTGNLVYGNELVNLGSALPKYTVGFSNEFAYKGLTLSFLIDAVQGNKVYNATRMEIEGLSGYANESTEVLNRWKQPGDITSVPRALGNGTTNTAAAAMLQNKVSSHYIEDGSFFRLRNITLSYQIEKKFVEKLGLSGLKIYGTAQNLFTIHNYKGYYPEVNGFGQGTNNQAENAGSGSSLMSLGIDRGTYPAAKIFTAGVNIQL
;
A
#
# COMPACT_ATOMS: atom_id res chain seq x y z
N MET A 1 -20.88 36.21 82.57
CA MET A 1 -21.52 36.42 81.24
C MET A 1 -20.98 37.67 80.52
N LYS A 2 -19.64 37.85 80.42
CA LYS A 2 -19.02 39.04 79.80
C LYS A 2 -17.75 38.80 78.95
N LEU A 3 -17.32 37.55 78.73
CA LEU A 3 -16.15 37.27 77.85
C LEU A 3 -16.50 36.63 76.49
N THR A 4 -17.72 36.15 76.27
CA THR A 4 -18.08 35.46 75.03
C THR A 4 -18.58 36.38 73.91
N LYS A 5 -18.81 37.68 74.21
CA LYS A 5 -19.25 38.67 73.21
C LYS A 5 -18.11 39.47 72.56
N MET A 6 -16.89 39.40 73.12
CA MET A 6 -15.75 40.17 72.60
C MET A 6 -14.94 39.41 71.54
N PHE A 7 -14.97 38.08 71.55
CA PHE A 7 -14.31 37.26 70.52
C PHE A 7 -15.10 37.17 69.21
N ILE A 8 -16.44 37.24 69.26
CA ILE A 8 -17.29 37.29 68.06
C ILE A 8 -17.17 38.66 67.37
N PHE A 9 -16.90 39.74 68.12
CA PHE A 9 -16.69 41.07 67.54
C PHE A 9 -15.29 41.24 66.90
N CYS A 10 -14.27 40.53 67.40
CA CYS A 10 -12.93 40.51 66.79
C CYS A 10 -12.83 39.56 65.58
N PHE A 11 -13.64 38.49 65.51
CA PHE A 11 -13.67 37.61 64.35
C PHE A 11 -14.52 38.16 63.18
N LEU A 12 -15.50 39.03 63.47
CA LEU A 12 -16.26 39.74 62.42
C LEU A 12 -15.55 40.99 61.86
N SER A 13 -14.56 41.55 62.56
CA SER A 13 -13.82 42.74 62.09
C SER A 13 -12.63 42.42 61.17
N ILE A 14 -12.21 41.15 61.07
CA ILE A 14 -11.22 40.66 60.08
C ILE A 14 -11.90 40.24 58.76
N LEU A 15 -13.24 40.14 58.73
CA LEU A 15 -14.02 39.87 57.52
C LEU A 15 -14.41 41.15 56.75
N PHE A 16 -13.97 42.33 57.20
CA PHE A 16 -14.20 43.62 56.53
C PHE A 16 -12.89 44.30 56.05
N SER A 17 -11.91 43.50 55.63
CA SER A 17 -10.82 43.99 54.80
C SER A 17 -11.35 44.29 53.38
N VAL A 18 -11.76 45.54 53.18
CA VAL A 18 -11.64 46.32 51.94
C VAL A 18 -11.84 45.49 50.65
N TYR A 19 -13.10 45.26 50.27
CA TYR A 19 -13.43 45.25 48.84
C TYR A 19 -13.23 46.68 48.33
N ALA A 20 -12.01 47.01 47.92
CA ALA A 20 -11.85 48.04 46.92
C ALA A 20 -12.57 47.51 45.68
N GLN A 21 -13.81 47.97 45.46
CA GLN A 21 -14.36 47.94 44.12
C GLN A 21 -13.38 48.76 43.26
N ALA A 22 -12.50 48.06 42.54
CA ALA A 22 -11.91 48.64 41.35
C ALA A 22 -13.12 49.01 40.49
N GLN A 23 -13.41 50.31 40.35
CA GLN A 23 -14.44 50.76 39.45
C GLN A 23 -14.10 50.21 38.07
N ASP A 24 -14.94 49.29 37.58
CA ASP A 24 -14.88 48.82 36.20
C ASP A 24 -15.03 50.07 35.32
N ALA A 25 -13.95 50.43 34.63
CA ALA A 25 -13.98 51.48 33.64
C ALA A 25 -14.26 50.84 32.28
N VAL A 26 -14.95 51.57 31.42
CA VAL A 26 -15.02 51.22 30.00
C VAL A 26 -13.64 51.47 29.42
N VAL A 27 -12.96 50.40 29.02
CA VAL A 27 -11.68 50.43 28.31
C VAL A 27 -11.96 50.18 26.84
N LYS A 28 -11.53 51.12 26.00
CA LYS A 28 -11.55 51.00 24.55
C LYS A 28 -10.16 50.64 24.06
N GLY A 29 -10.08 49.98 22.92
CA GLY A 29 -8.79 49.65 22.36
C GLY A 29 -8.86 49.15 20.94
N LYS A 30 -7.68 48.94 20.36
CA LYS A 30 -7.51 48.48 18.99
C LYS A 30 -6.47 47.36 18.94
N VAL A 31 -6.78 46.27 18.27
CA VAL A 31 -5.86 45.16 18.04
C VAL A 31 -5.32 45.24 16.63
N LEU A 32 -4.00 45.28 16.51
CA LEU A 32 -3.25 45.34 15.26
C LEU A 32 -2.32 44.12 15.14
N ASP A 33 -1.96 43.75 13.93
CA ASP A 33 -0.89 42.77 13.68
C ASP A 33 0.50 43.45 13.70
N GLU A 34 1.55 42.67 13.48
CA GLU A 34 2.94 43.14 13.44
C GLU A 34 3.24 44.09 12.27
N THR A 35 2.43 44.05 11.21
CA THR A 35 2.52 44.93 10.04
C THR A 35 1.73 46.22 10.21
N GLY A 36 0.93 46.33 11.28
CA GLY A 36 0.09 47.47 11.60
C GLY A 36 -1.33 47.41 11.02
N MET A 37 -1.75 46.28 10.44
CA MET A 37 -3.12 46.08 9.97
C MET A 37 -4.05 45.70 11.12
N SER A 38 -5.32 46.10 11.04
CA SER A 38 -6.34 45.77 12.03
C SER A 38 -6.64 44.27 12.06
N VAL A 39 -6.82 43.71 13.26
CA VAL A 39 -7.14 42.29 13.46
C VAL A 39 -8.61 42.15 13.90
N PRO A 40 -9.55 41.89 12.98
CA PRO A 40 -10.96 41.71 13.31
C PRO A 40 -11.24 40.32 13.89
N GLY A 41 -12.06 40.25 14.94
CA GLY A 41 -12.43 39.01 15.63
C GLY A 41 -11.41 38.48 16.65
N ALA A 42 -10.41 39.26 17.05
CA ALA A 42 -9.51 38.95 18.16
C ALA A 42 -10.31 38.87 19.47
N SER A 43 -10.09 37.83 20.28
CA SER A 43 -10.76 37.65 21.56
C SER A 43 -9.97 38.32 22.68
N ILE A 44 -10.61 39.20 23.44
CA ILE A 44 -10.05 39.89 24.61
C ILE A 44 -10.72 39.34 25.86
N LEU A 45 -9.96 38.64 26.71
CA LEU A 45 -10.41 38.10 27.99
C LEU A 45 -9.74 38.84 29.15
N ILE A 46 -10.48 39.22 30.19
CA ILE A 46 -9.87 39.73 31.42
C ILE A 46 -9.39 38.54 32.26
N LYS A 47 -8.07 38.42 32.43
CA LYS A 47 -7.42 37.28 33.10
C LYS A 47 -7.97 37.08 34.51
N GLY A 48 -8.37 35.85 34.84
CA GLY A 48 -8.99 35.49 36.13
C GLY A 48 -10.50 35.73 36.21
N THR A 49 -11.16 36.11 35.11
CA THR A 49 -12.62 36.31 35.05
C THR A 49 -13.23 35.64 33.80
N SER A 50 -14.56 35.58 33.72
CA SER A 50 -15.30 35.16 32.52
C SER A 50 -15.68 36.33 31.57
N LYS A 51 -15.31 37.57 31.90
CA LYS A 51 -15.63 38.75 31.09
C LYS A 51 -14.73 38.81 29.85
N SER A 52 -15.33 38.75 28.66
CA SER A 52 -14.62 38.84 27.38
C SER A 52 -15.39 39.67 26.35
N THR A 53 -14.69 40.12 25.32
CA THR A 53 -15.25 40.77 24.12
C THR A 53 -14.43 40.36 22.89
N THR A 54 -14.87 40.77 21.70
CA THR A 54 -14.13 40.55 20.44
C THR A 54 -13.97 41.86 19.67
N THR A 55 -12.92 41.98 18.86
CA THR A 55 -12.73 43.14 18.00
C THR A 55 -13.70 43.19 16.81
N ASP A 56 -14.08 44.41 16.40
CA ASP A 56 -14.85 44.70 15.18
C ASP A 56 -13.99 44.67 13.90
N PHE A 57 -14.58 45.03 12.75
CA PHE A 57 -13.90 45.05 11.44
C PHE A 57 -12.68 45.97 11.37
N ASP A 58 -12.69 47.07 12.13
CA ASP A 58 -11.59 48.02 12.20
C ASP A 58 -10.59 47.62 13.29
N GLY A 59 -10.77 46.48 13.96
CA GLY A 59 -9.93 45.98 15.03
C GLY A 59 -10.20 46.62 16.38
N ASN A 60 -11.27 47.39 16.55
CA ASN A 60 -11.58 48.08 17.80
C ASN A 60 -12.35 47.16 18.75
N PHE A 61 -12.17 47.35 20.06
CA PHE A 61 -12.95 46.68 21.09
C PHE A 61 -13.33 47.66 22.22
N GLU A 62 -14.42 47.33 22.92
CA GLU A 62 -14.86 48.01 24.13
C GLU A 62 -15.24 46.96 25.19
N ILE A 63 -14.69 47.09 26.40
CA ILE A 63 -14.96 46.17 27.50
C ILE A 63 -14.91 46.89 28.85
N LYS A 64 -15.84 46.55 29.76
CA LYS A 64 -15.79 47.01 31.16
C LYS A 64 -14.80 46.15 31.93
N ALA A 65 -13.69 46.75 32.37
CA ALA A 65 -12.60 46.05 33.03
C ALA A 65 -12.06 46.83 34.23
N PRO A 66 -11.53 46.15 35.27
CA PRO A 66 -10.77 46.80 36.34
C PRO A 66 -9.55 47.50 35.76
N LEU A 67 -9.27 48.74 36.17
CA LEU A 67 -8.13 49.51 35.66
C LEU A 67 -6.75 48.89 35.99
N ASN A 68 -6.68 47.97 36.94
CA ASN A 68 -5.51 47.17 37.28
C ASN A 68 -5.53 45.75 36.67
N GLY A 69 -6.51 45.44 35.82
CA GLY A 69 -6.65 44.13 35.19
C GLY A 69 -5.62 43.87 34.08
N VAL A 70 -5.58 42.63 33.60
CA VAL A 70 -4.74 42.19 32.48
C VAL A 70 -5.63 41.58 31.41
N PHE A 71 -5.49 42.04 30.17
CA PHE A 71 -6.12 41.40 29.02
C PHE A 71 -5.27 40.24 28.53
N ALA A 72 -5.87 39.06 28.39
CA ALA A 72 -5.34 37.99 27.55
C ALA A 72 -6.01 38.13 26.17
N VAL A 73 -5.24 38.56 25.17
CA VAL A 73 -5.71 38.74 23.80
C VAL A 73 -5.22 37.58 22.95
N SER A 74 -6.16 36.88 22.32
CA SER A 74 -5.87 35.74 21.46
C SER A 74 -6.57 35.86 20.12
N PHE A 75 -5.87 35.46 19.06
CA PHE A 75 -6.44 35.34 17.72
C PHE A 75 -5.71 34.22 16.98
N VAL A 76 -6.44 33.49 16.13
CA VAL A 76 -5.89 32.33 15.42
C VAL A 76 -4.73 32.79 14.51
N GLY A 77 -3.56 32.16 14.66
CA GLY A 77 -2.33 32.51 13.93
C GLY A 77 -1.42 33.51 14.65
N TYR A 78 -1.78 33.93 15.86
CA TYR A 78 -1.02 34.89 16.66
C TYR A 78 -0.77 34.36 18.07
N THR A 79 0.39 34.71 18.62
CA THR A 79 0.74 34.39 20.00
C THR A 79 -0.23 35.09 20.94
N THR A 80 -0.75 34.40 21.96
CA THR A 80 -1.59 35.05 22.97
C THR A 80 -0.75 36.06 23.74
N ILE A 81 -1.19 37.31 23.80
CA ILE A 81 -0.48 38.40 24.50
C ILE A 81 -1.25 38.78 25.75
N GLU A 82 -0.51 38.89 26.86
CA GLU A 82 -1.03 39.45 28.10
C GLU A 82 -0.68 40.93 28.17
N GLU A 83 -1.68 41.80 27.99
CA GLU A 83 -1.51 43.25 28.04
C GLU A 83 -2.12 43.81 29.34
N PRO A 84 -1.31 44.34 30.27
CA PRO A 84 -1.81 44.90 31.53
C PRO A 84 -2.46 46.28 31.30
N ILE A 85 -3.66 46.52 31.83
CA ILE A 85 -4.42 47.77 31.57
C ILE A 85 -3.70 49.00 32.16
N LYS A 86 -3.09 48.88 33.35
CA LYS A 86 -2.28 49.94 34.01
C LYS A 86 -2.96 51.32 34.05
N GLY A 87 -4.26 51.38 34.29
CA GLY A 87 -5.01 52.65 34.34
C GLY A 87 -5.36 53.27 32.98
N ARG A 88 -4.97 52.65 31.86
CA ARG A 88 -5.24 53.16 30.51
C ARG A 88 -6.69 52.86 30.10
N LYS A 89 -7.38 53.88 29.55
CA LYS A 89 -8.73 53.75 28.99
C LYS A 89 -8.76 53.54 27.47
N ASP A 90 -7.64 53.83 26.80
CA ASP A 90 -7.40 53.55 25.38
C ASP A 90 -6.13 52.72 25.24
N ILE A 91 -6.23 51.52 24.65
CA ILE A 91 -5.12 50.57 24.56
C ILE A 91 -4.98 50.05 23.13
N THR A 92 -3.79 50.20 22.54
CA THR A 92 -3.45 49.53 21.28
C THR A 92 -2.62 48.29 21.58
N ILE A 93 -3.05 47.14 21.09
CA ILE A 93 -2.44 45.82 21.34
C ILE A 93 -1.92 45.29 20.01
N LYS A 94 -0.61 45.05 19.92
CA LYS A 94 0.02 44.49 18.71
C LYS A 94 0.25 43.00 18.89
N LEU A 95 -0.49 42.18 18.15
CA LEU A 95 -0.30 40.74 18.12
C LEU A 95 0.94 40.38 17.31
N LYS A 96 1.74 39.45 17.84
CA LYS A 96 2.88 38.87 17.13
C LYS A 96 2.41 37.58 16.47
N THR A 97 2.71 37.42 15.18
CA THR A 97 2.41 36.16 14.48
C THR A 97 3.04 35.02 15.26
N GLU A 98 2.25 33.97 15.46
CA GLU A 98 2.76 32.78 16.10
C GLU A 98 3.60 32.03 15.08
N SER A 99 4.91 32.24 15.07
CA SER A 99 5.84 31.30 14.45
C SER A 99 5.93 30.04 15.33
N GLN A 100 4.81 29.34 15.51
CA GLN A 100 4.87 27.96 15.96
C GLN A 100 5.54 27.16 14.83
N LYS A 101 6.85 26.97 14.92
CA LYS A 101 7.40 25.67 14.55
C LYS A 101 6.77 24.69 15.56
N LEU A 102 5.57 24.20 15.26
CA LEU A 102 5.02 23.02 15.95
C LEU A 102 6.13 21.98 15.89
N GLU A 103 6.69 21.65 17.05
CA GLU A 103 7.67 20.56 17.14
C GLU A 103 6.95 19.32 16.64
N GLU A 104 7.31 18.88 15.44
CA GLU A 104 6.67 17.74 14.81
C GLU A 104 6.89 16.52 15.71
N VAL A 105 5.79 15.89 16.15
CA VAL A 105 5.83 14.68 16.96
C VAL A 105 5.59 13.48 16.05
N VAL A 106 6.44 12.48 16.15
CA VAL A 106 6.34 11.23 15.42
C VAL A 106 5.92 10.13 16.40
N VAL A 107 4.95 9.31 15.98
CA VAL A 107 4.53 8.12 16.74
C VAL A 107 5.47 6.96 16.40
N ILE A 108 6.03 6.33 17.44
CA ILE A 108 6.94 5.19 17.31
C ILE A 108 6.53 4.14 18.33
N GLY A 109 5.95 3.02 17.87
CA GLY A 109 5.51 1.97 18.77
C GLY A 109 4.39 2.44 19.68
N TYR A 110 4.58 2.19 20.96
CA TYR A 110 3.68 2.54 22.05
C TYR A 110 3.93 3.94 22.64
N GLY A 111 4.66 4.82 21.93
CA GLY A 111 4.92 6.17 22.40
C GLY A 111 5.13 7.18 21.27
N SER A 112 5.35 8.43 21.65
CA SER A 112 5.62 9.53 20.72
C SER A 112 6.88 10.28 21.11
N GLN A 113 7.61 10.79 20.12
CA GLN A 113 8.86 11.53 20.28
C GLN A 113 8.87 12.77 19.39
N LYS A 114 9.59 13.81 19.81
CA LYS A 114 9.87 14.95 18.93
C LYS A 114 10.73 14.44 17.77
N LYS A 115 10.42 14.87 16.54
CA LYS A 115 11.15 14.47 15.33
C LYS A 115 12.66 14.73 15.44
N THR A 116 13.05 15.82 16.10
CA THR A 116 14.46 16.16 16.32
C THR A 116 15.17 15.23 17.32
N ASP A 117 14.42 14.56 18.20
CA ASP A 117 14.94 13.60 19.20
C ASP A 117 14.99 12.15 18.68
N VAL A 118 14.48 11.92 17.47
CA VAL A 118 14.51 10.60 16.83
C VAL A 118 15.93 10.27 16.38
N THR A 119 16.44 9.12 16.84
CA THR A 119 17.76 8.56 16.51
C THR A 119 17.72 7.54 15.36
N SER A 120 16.53 7.23 14.85
CA SER A 120 16.27 6.22 13.84
C SER A 120 15.84 6.80 12.48
N ALA A 121 15.93 5.98 11.43
CA ALA A 121 15.49 6.34 10.08
C ALA A 121 13.95 6.24 9.96
N ILE A 122 13.28 7.39 9.99
CA ILE A 122 11.82 7.48 9.83
C ILE A 122 11.48 8.44 8.70
N SER A 123 10.61 7.99 7.80
CA SER A 123 9.96 8.87 6.84
C SER A 123 8.54 9.13 7.27
N SER A 124 8.13 10.40 7.30
CA SER A 124 6.75 10.78 7.60
C SER A 124 6.12 11.45 6.39
N VAL A 125 4.94 10.99 5.98
CA VAL A 125 4.12 11.60 4.94
C VAL A 125 2.85 12.13 5.59
N LYS A 126 2.63 13.44 5.49
CA LYS A 126 1.46 14.11 6.06
C LYS A 126 0.32 14.17 5.04
N VAL A 127 -0.91 14.11 5.54
CA VAL A 127 -2.10 14.05 4.66
C VAL A 127 -2.42 15.39 3.99
N LYS A 128 -1.88 16.52 4.43
CA LYS A 128 -1.97 17.79 3.68
C LYS A 128 -1.45 17.61 2.24
N ASP A 129 -0.51 16.72 2.02
CA ASP A 129 0.08 16.46 0.71
C ASP A 129 -0.75 15.46 -0.14
N VAL A 130 -1.89 14.99 0.39
CA VAL A 130 -2.68 13.84 -0.07
C VAL A 130 -4.16 14.20 -0.23
N SER A 131 -4.71 15.07 0.62
CA SER A 131 -6.14 15.44 0.65
C SER A 131 -6.64 16.16 -0.60
N ASP A 132 -5.74 16.80 -1.35
CA ASP A 132 -6.08 17.50 -2.60
C ASP A 132 -6.02 16.57 -3.83
N ARG A 133 -5.81 15.26 -3.63
CA ARG A 133 -5.64 14.28 -4.71
C ARG A 133 -6.66 13.16 -4.54
N PRO A 134 -7.32 12.71 -5.64
CA PRO A 134 -8.20 11.55 -5.59
C PRO A 134 -7.35 10.29 -5.47
N ILE A 135 -7.05 9.91 -4.24
CA ILE A 135 -6.28 8.72 -3.93
C ILE A 135 -7.26 7.62 -3.51
N VAL A 136 -7.17 6.47 -4.16
CA VAL A 136 -8.08 5.34 -3.92
C VAL A 136 -7.57 4.50 -2.75
N ASN A 137 -6.26 4.34 -2.64
CA ASN A 137 -5.61 3.50 -1.63
C ASN A 137 -4.64 4.33 -0.76
N ALA A 138 -4.69 4.13 0.56
CA ALA A 138 -3.83 4.81 1.54
C ALA A 138 -2.33 4.74 1.18
N VAL A 139 -1.89 3.62 0.60
CA VAL A 139 -0.50 3.36 0.22
C VAL A 139 -0.05 4.15 -1.02
N GLU A 140 -0.96 4.58 -1.89
CA GLU A 140 -0.60 5.44 -3.03
C GLU A 140 0.02 6.76 -2.55
N ALA A 141 -0.42 7.24 -1.39
CA ALA A 141 -0.01 8.51 -0.79
C ALA A 141 1.50 8.61 -0.51
N ILE A 142 2.16 7.47 -0.26
CA ILE A 142 3.60 7.43 0.04
C ILE A 142 4.47 7.25 -1.21
N THR A 143 3.87 6.96 -2.37
CA THR A 143 4.62 6.66 -3.60
C THR A 143 5.43 7.86 -4.06
N GLY A 144 6.74 7.67 -4.25
CA GLY A 144 7.65 8.72 -4.73
C GLY A 144 7.83 9.90 -3.76
N LYS A 145 7.37 9.78 -2.50
CA LYS A 145 7.54 10.81 -1.45
C LYS A 145 8.51 10.42 -0.34
N SER A 146 8.94 9.16 -0.33
CA SER A 146 9.82 8.63 0.71
C SER A 146 11.01 7.92 0.08
N SER A 147 12.21 8.30 0.49
CA SER A 147 13.42 7.58 0.12
C SER A 147 13.45 6.20 0.79
N GLY A 148 13.93 5.20 0.06
CA GLY A 148 14.03 3.82 0.50
C GLY A 148 12.71 3.05 0.42
N VAL A 149 11.66 3.65 -0.13
CA VAL A 149 10.33 3.04 -0.20
C VAL A 149 9.91 2.91 -1.65
N GLN A 150 9.72 1.66 -2.07
CA GLN A 150 9.18 1.34 -3.38
C GLN A 150 7.72 0.94 -3.22
N VAL A 151 6.84 1.58 -3.98
CA VAL A 151 5.44 1.18 -4.11
C VAL A 151 5.25 0.75 -5.55
N SER A 152 4.72 -0.45 -5.74
CA SER A 152 4.41 -0.99 -7.08
C SER A 152 3.02 -1.57 -7.10
N SER A 153 2.30 -1.38 -8.22
CA SER A 153 1.04 -2.07 -8.45
C SER A 153 1.29 -3.44 -9.09
N SER A 154 0.53 -4.46 -8.66
CA SER A 154 0.48 -5.75 -9.37
C SER A 154 -0.47 -5.71 -10.56
N SER A 155 -1.42 -4.76 -10.60
CA SER A 155 -2.51 -4.69 -11.58
C SER A 155 -3.16 -3.29 -11.58
N GLY A 156 -3.56 -2.78 -12.75
CA GLY A 156 -4.35 -1.55 -12.89
C GLY A 156 -5.84 -1.72 -12.61
N SER A 157 -6.28 -2.89 -12.12
CA SER A 157 -7.68 -3.18 -11.82
C SER A 157 -8.28 -2.20 -10.78
N PRO A 158 -9.59 -1.91 -10.83
CA PRO A 158 -10.26 -1.08 -9.81
C PRO A 158 -10.05 -1.62 -8.40
N GLY A 159 -9.62 -0.73 -7.50
CA GLY A 159 -9.21 -1.14 -6.16
C GLY A 159 -8.01 -2.09 -6.12
N GLY A 160 -7.17 -2.19 -7.14
CA GLY A 160 -5.99 -3.07 -7.16
C GLY A 160 -5.10 -2.94 -5.91
N ALA A 161 -4.52 -4.05 -5.46
CA ALA A 161 -3.60 -4.04 -4.33
C ALA A 161 -2.26 -3.40 -4.73
N LEU A 162 -1.67 -2.66 -3.79
CA LEU A 162 -0.32 -2.11 -3.94
C LEU A 162 0.63 -2.89 -3.05
N SER A 163 1.82 -3.19 -3.58
CA SER A 163 2.93 -3.79 -2.85
C SER A 163 3.86 -2.69 -2.37
N VAL A 164 4.23 -2.72 -1.09
CA VAL A 164 5.20 -1.79 -0.49
C VAL A 164 6.47 -2.55 -0.15
N ARG A 165 7.61 -1.95 -0.45
CA ARG A 165 8.93 -2.48 -0.05
C ARG A 165 9.73 -1.38 0.60
N VAL A 166 10.26 -1.67 1.78
CA VAL A 166 11.17 -0.76 2.49
C VAL A 166 12.58 -1.34 2.42
N ARG A 167 13.51 -0.58 1.83
CA ARG A 167 14.93 -0.94 1.67
C ARG A 167 15.15 -2.24 0.88
N GLY A 168 14.36 -2.41 -0.18
CA GLY A 168 14.43 -3.57 -1.07
C GLY A 168 13.63 -4.76 -0.56
N ILE A 169 13.96 -5.94 -1.07
CA ILE A 169 13.34 -7.20 -0.69
C ILE A 169 14.31 -8.00 0.18
N GLY A 170 13.81 -8.58 1.28
CA GLY A 170 14.65 -9.27 2.26
C GLY A 170 14.28 -10.73 2.50
N SER A 171 13.24 -11.27 1.84
CA SER A 171 12.80 -12.65 2.05
C SER A 171 12.34 -13.29 0.74
N PRO A 172 12.65 -14.58 0.50
CA PRO A 172 12.12 -15.37 -0.62
C PRO A 172 10.59 -15.42 -0.70
N ASN A 173 9.89 -15.23 0.42
CA ASN A 173 8.43 -15.31 0.50
C ASN A 173 7.72 -13.96 0.29
N GLY A 174 8.46 -12.88 0.09
CA GLY A 174 7.91 -11.53 -0.11
C GLY A 174 8.65 -10.45 0.68
N GLY A 175 8.15 -9.22 0.60
CA GLY A 175 8.82 -8.05 1.19
C GLY A 175 7.86 -6.99 1.74
N GLU A 176 6.60 -7.36 2.01
CA GLU A 176 5.63 -6.41 2.55
C GLU A 176 6.00 -6.02 3.99
N PRO A 177 5.87 -4.72 4.35
CA PRO A 177 6.07 -4.27 5.71
C PRO A 177 4.90 -4.67 6.61
N LEU A 178 5.11 -4.59 7.92
CA LEU A 178 4.01 -4.64 8.87
C LEU A 178 3.19 -3.34 8.81
N TYR A 179 1.87 -3.43 8.65
CA TYR A 179 0.98 -2.28 8.77
C TYR A 179 0.37 -2.19 10.17
N VAL A 180 0.37 -0.98 10.73
CA VAL A 180 -0.18 -0.68 12.04
C VAL A 180 -1.12 0.52 11.93
N VAL A 181 -2.39 0.34 12.25
CA VAL A 181 -3.41 1.40 12.20
C VAL A 181 -3.86 1.74 13.61
N ASP A 182 -3.52 2.92 14.11
CA ASP A 182 -3.80 3.34 15.49
C ASP A 182 -3.39 2.33 16.58
N GLY A 183 -2.34 1.54 16.31
CA GLY A 183 -1.83 0.49 17.19
C GLY A 183 -2.35 -0.92 16.90
N VAL A 184 -3.31 -1.07 15.97
CA VAL A 184 -3.85 -2.37 15.55
C VAL A 184 -3.01 -2.93 14.39
N LEU A 185 -2.49 -4.14 14.54
CA LEU A 185 -1.75 -4.84 13.47
C LEU A 185 -2.73 -5.34 12.40
N THR A 186 -2.46 -5.05 11.12
CA THR A 186 -3.29 -5.51 10.00
C THR A 186 -2.46 -5.79 8.75
N SER A 187 -3.00 -6.61 7.85
CA SER A 187 -2.46 -6.85 6.51
C SER A 187 -3.28 -6.19 5.40
N ASN A 188 -4.48 -5.64 5.71
CA ASN A 188 -5.39 -5.09 4.70
C ASN A 188 -5.51 -3.56 4.82
N VAL A 189 -4.58 -2.85 4.19
CA VAL A 189 -4.60 -1.38 4.11
C VAL A 189 -5.33 -0.83 2.89
N LYS A 190 -5.63 -1.67 1.88
CA LYS A 190 -6.44 -1.33 0.71
C LYS A 190 -7.83 -0.82 1.10
N ALA A 191 -8.39 -1.36 2.17
CA ALA A 191 -9.71 -1.00 2.66
C ALA A 191 -9.75 0.37 3.36
N ILE A 192 -8.63 0.95 3.79
CA ILE A 192 -8.62 2.20 4.57
C ILE A 192 -8.86 3.39 3.66
N ASP A 193 -9.84 4.22 4.01
CA ASP A 193 -10.09 5.49 3.33
C ASP A 193 -9.00 6.53 3.62
N PRO A 194 -8.27 7.01 2.58
CA PRO A 194 -7.20 7.99 2.73
C PRO A 194 -7.63 9.31 3.38
N ASN A 195 -8.91 9.70 3.23
CA ASN A 195 -9.42 10.96 3.78
C ASN A 195 -9.45 10.97 5.32
N ASN A 196 -9.45 9.79 5.94
CA ASN A 196 -9.47 9.62 7.40
C ASN A 196 -8.06 9.51 8.00
N ILE A 197 -6.99 9.54 7.20
CA ILE A 197 -5.61 9.45 7.67
C ILE A 197 -5.13 10.83 8.10
N GLU A 198 -4.34 10.91 9.17
CA GLU A 198 -3.62 12.11 9.61
C GLU A 198 -2.15 12.08 9.14
N SER A 199 -1.50 10.93 9.31
CA SER A 199 -0.12 10.72 8.88
C SER A 199 0.19 9.26 8.59
N ILE A 200 1.16 9.03 7.72
CA ILE A 200 1.78 7.72 7.45
C ILE A 200 3.26 7.82 7.82
N ASN A 201 3.69 7.07 8.83
CA ASN A 201 5.08 7.02 9.27
C ASN A 201 5.69 5.67 8.89
N ILE A 202 6.82 5.68 8.21
CA ILE A 202 7.51 4.49 7.73
C ILE A 202 8.79 4.33 8.56
N LEU A 203 8.83 3.30 9.39
CA LEU A 203 9.98 2.93 10.20
C LEU A 203 10.89 2.05 9.35
N LYS A 204 12.00 2.62 8.87
CA LYS A 204 12.91 1.96 7.92
C LYS A 204 14.04 1.20 8.58
N ASP A 205 14.29 1.43 9.87
CA ASP A 205 15.35 0.74 10.60
C ASP A 205 14.85 -0.16 11.72
N ALA A 206 15.72 -1.10 12.09
CA ALA A 206 15.49 -2.07 13.15
C ALA A 206 15.35 -1.42 14.55
N SER A 207 15.95 -0.25 14.79
CA SER A 207 15.87 0.44 16.09
C SER A 207 14.50 1.06 16.35
N ALA A 208 13.80 1.50 15.30
CA ALA A 208 12.41 1.96 15.37
C ALA A 208 11.42 0.80 15.24
N ALA A 209 11.64 -0.09 14.27
CA ALA A 209 10.73 -1.20 13.98
C ALA A 209 10.75 -2.30 15.05
N GLY A 210 11.87 -2.49 15.75
CA GLY A 210 12.07 -3.59 16.70
C GLY A 210 11.09 -3.61 17.87
N ILE A 211 10.46 -2.48 18.20
CA ILE A 211 9.41 -2.43 19.25
C ILE A 211 8.15 -3.21 18.86
N TYR A 212 7.88 -3.36 17.56
CA TYR A 212 6.74 -4.11 17.02
C TYR A 212 7.02 -5.62 16.88
N GLY A 213 8.26 -6.05 17.10
CA GLY A 213 8.60 -7.47 17.16
C GLY A 213 8.49 -8.19 15.83
N ALA A 214 8.35 -9.51 15.90
CA ALA A 214 8.69 -10.39 14.81
C ALA A 214 7.58 -10.66 13.77
N ALA A 215 6.51 -9.86 13.77
CA ALA A 215 5.47 -9.90 12.75
C ALA A 215 5.83 -8.99 11.56
N GLY A 216 6.82 -9.35 10.74
CA GLY A 216 7.14 -8.61 9.50
C GLY A 216 7.98 -7.33 9.68
N SER A 217 8.52 -7.06 10.87
CA SER A 217 9.39 -5.88 11.10
C SER A 217 10.74 -5.95 10.38
N THR A 218 11.15 -7.13 9.88
CA THR A 218 12.32 -7.26 9.00
C THR A 218 12.16 -6.44 7.73
N ASN A 219 10.93 -6.22 7.25
CA ASN A 219 10.62 -5.46 6.04
C ASN A 219 10.18 -4.02 6.33
N GLY A 220 10.41 -3.53 7.55
CA GLY A 220 9.97 -2.22 8.01
C GLY A 220 8.53 -2.22 8.53
N VAL A 221 8.10 -1.08 9.09
CA VAL A 221 6.75 -0.90 9.64
C VAL A 221 6.13 0.36 9.07
N VAL A 222 4.90 0.28 8.58
CA VAL A 222 4.10 1.41 8.11
C VAL A 222 3.00 1.70 9.15
N LEU A 223 3.19 2.77 9.92
CA LEU A 223 2.22 3.26 10.89
C LEU A 223 1.28 4.26 10.23
N ILE A 224 -0.01 3.94 10.24
CA ILE A 224 -1.09 4.81 9.82
C ILE A 224 -1.77 5.34 11.09
N THR A 225 -1.76 6.66 11.26
CA THR A 225 -2.52 7.33 12.33
C THR A 225 -3.76 7.95 11.71
N THR A 226 -4.95 7.65 12.24
CA THR A 226 -6.19 8.28 11.75
C THR A 226 -6.44 9.63 12.40
N LYS A 227 -7.25 10.46 11.75
CA LYS A 227 -7.63 11.79 12.22
C LYS A 227 -8.34 11.71 13.58
N LYS A 228 -7.91 12.55 14.51
CA LYS A 228 -8.47 12.69 15.86
C LYS A 228 -9.17 14.04 15.99
N GLY A 229 -10.12 14.12 16.93
CA GLY A 229 -10.78 15.38 17.24
C GLY A 229 -9.78 16.42 17.75
N LYS A 230 -9.93 17.66 17.30
CA LYS A 230 -9.16 18.80 17.80
C LYS A 230 -10.02 19.57 18.80
N LYS A 231 -9.38 20.17 19.81
CA LYS A 231 -10.07 21.08 20.74
C LYS A 231 -10.66 22.26 19.96
N GLY A 232 -11.85 22.68 20.34
CA GLY A 232 -12.54 23.83 19.74
C GLY A 232 -13.89 23.47 19.16
N LYS A 233 -14.47 24.43 18.43
CA LYS A 233 -15.79 24.30 17.83
C LYS A 233 -15.83 23.11 16.86
N PRO A 234 -16.95 22.35 16.81
CA PRO A 234 -17.14 21.32 15.81
C PRO A 234 -16.93 21.90 14.40
N ARG A 235 -16.15 21.20 13.59
CA ARG A 235 -15.91 21.52 12.19
C ARG A 235 -16.32 20.34 11.34
N THR A 236 -17.11 20.62 10.29
CA THR A 236 -17.52 19.60 9.33
C THR A 236 -16.83 19.86 7.99
N GLU A 237 -16.28 18.82 7.39
CA GLU A 237 -15.61 18.85 6.10
C GLU A 237 -16.29 17.87 5.14
N ILE A 238 -16.66 18.35 3.96
CA ILE A 238 -17.26 17.55 2.89
C ILE A 238 -16.33 17.60 1.68
N ASN A 239 -15.86 16.43 1.27
CA ASN A 239 -14.99 16.23 0.11
C ASN A 239 -15.75 15.46 -0.97
N PHE A 240 -15.88 16.06 -2.14
CA PHE A 240 -16.52 15.43 -3.30
C PHE A 240 -15.61 15.51 -4.52
N TYR A 241 -15.54 14.44 -5.30
CA TYR A 241 -14.97 14.50 -6.65
C TYR A 241 -15.68 13.55 -7.61
N GLY A 242 -15.60 13.91 -8.90
CA GLY A 242 -15.99 13.06 -10.02
C GLY A 242 -14.92 13.08 -11.10
N GLY A 243 -14.82 12.00 -11.88
CA GLY A 243 -13.80 11.88 -12.91
C GLY A 243 -14.02 10.71 -13.85
N VAL A 244 -13.09 10.60 -14.81
CA VAL A 244 -13.06 9.56 -15.84
C VAL A 244 -11.68 8.93 -15.94
N GLN A 245 -11.66 7.65 -16.29
CA GLN A 245 -10.48 6.82 -16.46
C GLN A 245 -10.47 6.24 -17.87
N GLN A 246 -9.29 6.17 -18.49
CA GLN A 246 -9.13 5.57 -19.82
C GLN A 246 -7.76 4.89 -19.97
N ILE A 247 -7.67 3.92 -20.87
CA ILE A 247 -6.41 3.23 -21.18
C ILE A 247 -5.37 4.20 -21.78
N VAL A 248 -4.09 3.99 -21.47
CA VAL A 248 -2.97 4.83 -21.97
C VAL A 248 -2.74 4.64 -23.46
N LYS A 249 -2.69 3.39 -23.92
CA LYS A 249 -2.47 2.96 -25.31
C LYS A 249 -3.09 1.59 -25.56
N LYS A 250 -3.45 1.28 -26.82
CA LYS A 250 -3.79 -0.07 -27.28
C LYS A 250 -2.57 -0.71 -27.96
N LEU A 251 -2.48 -2.04 -27.96
CA LEU A 251 -1.39 -2.75 -28.62
C LEU A 251 -1.80 -3.12 -30.05
N PRO A 252 -0.95 -2.91 -31.07
CA PRO A 252 -1.32 -3.23 -32.45
C PRO A 252 -1.26 -4.75 -32.70
N VAL A 253 -2.38 -5.32 -33.15
CA VAL A 253 -2.52 -6.74 -33.54
C VAL A 253 -2.80 -6.86 -35.03
N LEU A 254 -2.64 -8.06 -35.60
CA LEU A 254 -2.89 -8.29 -37.02
C LEU A 254 -4.37 -8.06 -37.33
N ASN A 255 -4.62 -7.40 -38.46
CA ASN A 255 -5.94 -7.39 -39.07
C ASN A 255 -6.22 -8.70 -39.84
N ASN A 256 -7.46 -8.91 -40.26
CA ASN A 256 -7.85 -10.14 -40.98
C ASN A 256 -6.99 -10.48 -42.20
N SER A 257 -6.61 -9.49 -43.03
CA SER A 257 -5.78 -9.75 -44.22
C SER A 257 -4.39 -10.24 -43.82
N GLN A 258 -3.76 -9.54 -42.88
CA GLN A 258 -2.45 -9.89 -42.36
C GLN A 258 -2.45 -11.24 -41.64
N TRP A 259 -3.53 -11.53 -40.91
CA TRP A 259 -3.72 -12.82 -40.26
C TRP A 259 -3.84 -13.93 -41.31
N VAL A 260 -4.68 -13.79 -42.34
CA VAL A 260 -4.80 -14.77 -43.43
C VAL A 260 -3.46 -15.00 -44.13
N ASP A 261 -2.70 -13.93 -44.40
CA ASP A 261 -1.37 -14.03 -45.02
C ASP A 261 -0.42 -14.86 -44.15
N LEU A 262 -0.37 -14.60 -42.83
CA LEU A 262 0.44 -15.37 -41.89
C LEU A 262 -0.02 -16.84 -41.81
N GLN A 263 -1.33 -17.08 -41.74
CA GLN A 263 -1.88 -18.44 -41.63
C GLN A 263 -1.67 -19.25 -42.92
N THR A 264 -1.73 -18.60 -44.08
CA THR A 264 -1.42 -19.23 -45.37
C THR A 264 0.06 -19.63 -45.43
N GLU A 265 0.96 -18.83 -44.85
CA GLU A 265 2.37 -19.19 -44.71
C GLU A 265 2.57 -20.35 -43.73
N ILE A 266 1.90 -20.33 -42.57
CA ILE A 266 2.03 -21.38 -41.54
C ILE A 266 1.46 -22.73 -42.03
N LEU A 267 0.32 -22.72 -42.70
CA LEU A 267 -0.46 -23.94 -42.99
C LEU A 267 -0.33 -24.38 -44.45
N GLY A 268 0.30 -23.56 -45.31
CA GLY A 268 0.36 -23.76 -46.75
C GLY A 268 -1.01 -23.61 -47.42
N THR A 269 -1.15 -24.15 -48.64
CA THR A 269 -2.42 -24.23 -49.38
C THR A 269 -3.32 -25.37 -48.90
N ALA A 270 -3.25 -25.73 -47.61
CA ALA A 270 -4.13 -26.76 -47.06
C ALA A 270 -5.60 -26.31 -47.17
N PRO A 271 -6.56 -27.22 -47.42
CA PRO A 271 -7.99 -26.88 -47.61
C PRO A 271 -8.71 -26.30 -46.38
N ASN A 272 -7.97 -25.97 -45.31
CA ASN A 272 -8.49 -25.59 -43.99
C ASN A 272 -8.07 -24.18 -43.54
N VAL A 273 -7.41 -23.35 -44.38
CA VAL A 273 -7.28 -21.91 -44.08
C VAL A 273 -8.48 -21.21 -44.69
N PRO A 274 -9.34 -20.52 -43.91
CA PRO A 274 -10.44 -19.75 -44.47
C PRO A 274 -9.90 -18.79 -45.53
N SER A 275 -10.55 -18.76 -46.70
CA SER A 275 -10.25 -17.73 -47.69
C SER A 275 -10.54 -16.36 -47.08
N TYR A 276 -9.79 -15.32 -47.46
CA TYR A 276 -10.13 -13.95 -47.06
C TYR A 276 -11.60 -13.61 -47.35
N TYR A 277 -12.17 -14.19 -48.42
CA TYR A 277 -13.58 -14.05 -48.79
C TYR A 277 -14.55 -14.75 -47.82
N ASP A 278 -14.13 -15.80 -47.11
CA ASP A 278 -14.91 -16.46 -46.05
C ASP A 278 -14.93 -15.62 -44.75
N LEU A 279 -13.96 -14.72 -44.59
CA LEU A 279 -13.82 -13.81 -43.45
C LEU A 279 -14.36 -12.39 -43.76
N ALA A 280 -14.83 -12.16 -44.98
CA ALA A 280 -15.33 -10.86 -45.43
C ALA A 280 -16.65 -10.52 -44.71
N GLY A 281 -16.61 -9.54 -43.80
CA GLY A 281 -17.80 -8.97 -43.16
C GLY A 281 -17.71 -8.79 -41.64
N THR A 282 -16.68 -9.33 -40.98
CA THR A 282 -16.45 -9.17 -39.54
C THR A 282 -15.04 -8.64 -39.28
N ASN A 283 -14.92 -7.54 -38.56
CA ASN A 283 -13.65 -6.94 -38.17
C ASN A 283 -13.78 -6.41 -36.73
N ASN A 284 -13.80 -7.34 -35.78
CA ASN A 284 -14.01 -7.04 -34.38
C ASN A 284 -12.67 -6.72 -33.73
N ASN A 285 -12.37 -5.43 -33.60
CA ASN A 285 -11.27 -5.01 -32.73
C ASN A 285 -11.64 -5.30 -31.27
N TRP A 286 -11.17 -6.43 -30.75
CA TRP A 286 -11.50 -6.90 -29.41
C TRP A 286 -11.08 -5.93 -28.31
N GLN A 287 -9.99 -5.18 -28.49
CA GLN A 287 -9.59 -4.15 -27.52
C GLN A 287 -10.60 -3.00 -27.46
N ASP A 288 -11.21 -2.61 -28.58
CA ASP A 288 -12.27 -1.60 -28.62
C ASP A 288 -13.55 -2.08 -27.93
N LEU A 289 -13.80 -3.40 -27.95
CA LEU A 289 -14.96 -4.02 -27.32
C LEU A 289 -14.81 -4.21 -25.80
N ILE A 290 -13.59 -4.52 -25.32
CA ILE A 290 -13.36 -4.73 -23.88
C ILE A 290 -13.02 -3.45 -23.12
N TYR A 291 -12.33 -2.48 -23.74
CA TYR A 291 -11.92 -1.25 -23.07
C TYR A 291 -12.97 -0.14 -23.24
N ARG A 292 -13.21 0.61 -22.16
CA ARG A 292 -14.12 1.77 -22.11
C ARG A 292 -13.50 2.94 -21.35
N THR A 293 -14.05 4.12 -21.57
CA THR A 293 -13.91 5.23 -20.63
C THR A 293 -14.79 4.97 -19.41
N ALA A 294 -14.20 4.91 -18.22
CA ALA A 294 -14.88 4.49 -17.00
C ALA A 294 -15.01 5.64 -16.00
N ALA A 295 -16.19 5.81 -15.41
CA ALA A 295 -16.44 6.86 -14.43
C ALA A 295 -15.90 6.49 -13.03
N GLN A 296 -15.50 7.50 -12.27
CA GLN A 296 -15.15 7.36 -10.85
C GLN A 296 -15.68 8.56 -10.07
N SER A 297 -16.14 8.32 -8.84
CA SER A 297 -16.62 9.36 -7.93
C SER A 297 -16.38 8.99 -6.48
N SER A 298 -16.18 9.99 -5.62
CA SER A 298 -16.13 9.78 -4.18
C SER A 298 -16.80 10.92 -3.42
N VAL A 299 -17.40 10.58 -2.29
CA VAL A 299 -17.97 11.51 -1.32
C VAL A 299 -17.45 11.14 0.06
N ASN A 300 -16.88 12.09 0.78
CA ASN A 300 -16.44 11.90 2.16
C ASN A 300 -16.96 13.04 3.02
N VAL A 301 -17.55 12.71 4.15
CA VAL A 301 -18.08 13.66 5.13
C VAL A 301 -17.41 13.36 6.45
N SER A 302 -16.83 14.37 7.08
CA SER A 302 -16.24 14.19 8.40
C SER A 302 -16.58 15.35 9.33
N THR A 303 -16.78 15.04 10.60
CA THR A 303 -17.01 16.02 11.66
C THR A 303 -16.02 15.75 12.78
N SER A 304 -15.37 16.81 13.24
CA SER A 304 -14.41 16.75 14.35
C SER A 304 -14.67 17.85 15.35
N GLY A 305 -14.46 17.59 16.63
CA GLY A 305 -14.60 18.59 17.68
C GLY A 305 -14.08 18.10 19.02
N GLY A 306 -14.06 18.98 20.01
CA GLY A 306 -13.64 18.62 21.35
C GLY A 306 -13.66 19.77 22.34
N SER A 307 -13.85 19.42 23.62
CA SER A 307 -13.70 20.31 24.77
C SER A 307 -12.32 20.12 25.41
N ASP A 308 -12.12 20.68 26.60
CA ASP A 308 -10.91 20.43 27.38
C ASP A 308 -10.79 19.01 27.93
N THR A 309 -11.90 18.29 28.08
CA THR A 309 -11.97 16.97 28.69
C THR A 309 -12.17 15.85 27.68
N GLY A 310 -12.47 16.14 26.41
CA GLY A 310 -12.69 15.09 25.42
C GLY A 310 -12.68 15.59 24.00
N ASN A 311 -12.39 14.70 23.06
CA ASN A 311 -12.43 14.99 21.63
C ASN A 311 -12.97 13.80 20.84
N TYR A 312 -13.56 14.10 19.69
CA TYR A 312 -14.13 13.12 18.80
C TYR A 312 -13.87 13.44 17.33
N TYR A 313 -13.83 12.40 16.52
CA TYR A 313 -13.81 12.47 15.06
C TYR A 313 -14.75 11.39 14.52
N LEU A 314 -15.63 11.77 13.61
CA LEU A 314 -16.47 10.86 12.83
C LEU A 314 -16.23 11.14 11.34
N GLY A 315 -15.83 10.14 10.58
CA GLY A 315 -15.66 10.19 9.13
C GLY A 315 -16.51 9.11 8.45
N LEU A 316 -17.22 9.49 7.40
CA LEU A 316 -18.01 8.62 6.53
C LEU A 316 -17.54 8.80 5.10
N GLY A 317 -17.37 7.70 4.37
CA GLY A 317 -16.85 7.71 3.01
C GLY A 317 -17.60 6.76 2.09
N TYR A 318 -17.78 7.19 0.83
CA TYR A 318 -18.24 6.36 -0.29
C TYR A 318 -17.34 6.60 -1.49
N LEU A 319 -16.88 5.50 -2.10
CA LEU A 319 -16.13 5.49 -3.35
C LEU A 319 -16.83 4.56 -4.34
N ASN A 320 -17.00 5.01 -5.57
CA ASN A 320 -17.43 4.20 -6.69
C ASN A 320 -16.44 4.37 -7.85
N GLN A 321 -15.78 3.29 -8.24
CA GLN A 321 -14.80 3.25 -9.31
C GLN A 321 -15.19 2.16 -10.33
N GLU A 322 -15.65 2.58 -11.50
CA GLU A 322 -15.82 1.66 -12.64
C GLU A 322 -14.45 1.37 -13.27
N GLY A 323 -14.23 0.15 -13.77
CA GLY A 323 -13.00 -0.22 -14.45
C GLY A 323 -12.99 0.11 -15.94
N ILE A 324 -11.80 0.37 -16.47
CA ILE A 324 -11.57 0.60 -17.91
C ILE A 324 -11.80 -0.65 -18.75
N ILE A 325 -11.74 -1.85 -18.17
CA ILE A 325 -12.27 -3.07 -18.78
C ILE A 325 -13.73 -3.23 -18.34
N VAL A 326 -14.64 -3.42 -19.29
CA VAL A 326 -16.06 -3.68 -19.01
C VAL A 326 -16.23 -4.87 -18.06
N GLY A 327 -17.28 -4.85 -17.23
CA GLY A 327 -17.51 -5.90 -16.23
C GLY A 327 -16.58 -5.87 -15.01
N SER A 328 -15.66 -4.89 -14.88
CA SER A 328 -14.87 -4.68 -13.64
C SER A 328 -15.29 -3.40 -12.90
N ASN A 329 -15.38 -3.45 -11.57
CA ASN A 329 -15.63 -2.28 -10.72
C ASN A 329 -15.20 -2.50 -9.25
N PHE A 330 -15.12 -1.40 -8.50
CA PHE A 330 -14.83 -1.39 -7.08
C PHE A 330 -15.66 -0.31 -6.37
N LYS A 331 -16.36 -0.70 -5.31
CA LYS A 331 -17.09 0.20 -4.42
C LYS A 331 -16.59 0.04 -3.00
N ARG A 332 -16.42 1.15 -2.27
CA ARG A 332 -16.02 1.16 -0.86
C ARG A 332 -16.94 2.05 -0.04
N TYR A 333 -17.38 1.53 1.10
CA TYR A 333 -18.07 2.24 2.16
C TYR A 333 -17.16 2.27 3.38
N SER A 334 -16.97 3.44 3.98
CA SER A 334 -15.99 3.65 5.04
C SER A 334 -16.63 4.38 6.22
N LEU A 335 -16.32 3.92 7.43
CA LEU A 335 -16.65 4.56 8.70
C LEU A 335 -15.37 4.64 9.54
N ASN A 336 -15.10 5.83 10.07
CA ASN A 336 -13.99 6.07 10.98
C ASN A 336 -14.48 6.84 12.20
N LEU A 337 -14.34 6.27 13.38
CA LEU A 337 -14.72 6.89 14.65
C LEU A 337 -13.49 6.92 15.57
N ASN A 338 -13.15 8.08 16.10
CA ASN A 338 -12.18 8.23 17.17
C ASN A 338 -12.81 9.00 18.31
N VAL A 339 -12.64 8.51 19.55
CA VAL A 339 -13.14 9.15 20.76
C VAL A 339 -12.04 9.09 21.82
N ASN A 340 -11.75 10.22 22.45
CA ASN A 340 -10.91 10.29 23.64
C ASN A 340 -11.62 11.10 24.72
N GLN A 341 -11.59 10.60 25.95
CA GLN A 341 -12.21 11.25 27.10
C GLN A 341 -11.26 11.16 28.29
N ASP A 342 -10.88 12.31 28.81
CA ASP A 342 -10.30 12.44 30.14
C ASP A 342 -11.45 12.31 31.15
N VAL A 343 -11.55 11.13 31.79
CA VAL A 343 -12.58 10.83 32.80
C VAL A 343 -12.25 11.55 34.11
N THR A 344 -10.96 11.61 34.43
CA THR A 344 -10.37 12.45 35.48
C THR A 344 -9.01 12.97 34.98
N GLU A 345 -8.35 13.85 35.73
CA GLU A 345 -6.99 14.31 35.39
C GLU A 345 -5.95 13.17 35.31
N LYS A 346 -6.24 12.03 35.96
CA LYS A 346 -5.39 10.85 36.07
C LYS A 346 -5.84 9.68 35.20
N ILE A 347 -7.10 9.63 34.77
CA ILE A 347 -7.66 8.49 34.03
C ILE A 347 -8.20 8.99 32.70
N LYS A 348 -7.69 8.41 31.62
CA LYS A 348 -8.11 8.67 30.26
C LYS A 348 -8.61 7.39 29.62
N PHE A 349 -9.75 7.49 28.95
CA PHE A 349 -10.29 6.46 28.08
C PHE A 349 -10.14 6.90 26.63
N GLY A 350 -9.79 5.99 25.75
CA GLY A 350 -9.84 6.25 24.32
C GLY A 350 -10.23 5.02 23.52
N GLY A 351 -10.76 5.26 22.33
CA GLY A 351 -11.09 4.21 21.40
C GLY A 351 -11.16 4.70 19.96
N SER A 352 -10.91 3.77 19.06
CA SER A 352 -10.96 3.98 17.62
C SER A 352 -11.67 2.79 16.95
N ILE A 353 -12.53 3.09 15.98
CA ILE A 353 -13.19 2.10 15.14
C ILE A 353 -12.99 2.53 13.69
N ASN A 354 -12.40 1.65 12.89
CA ASN A 354 -12.29 1.79 11.45
C ASN A 354 -13.02 0.61 10.80
N TYR A 355 -14.13 0.88 10.11
CA TYR A 355 -14.92 -0.14 9.43
C TYR A 355 -15.00 0.19 7.95
N ASN A 356 -14.73 -0.82 7.11
CA ASN A 356 -14.86 -0.67 5.67
C ASN A 356 -15.57 -1.89 5.08
N ARG A 357 -16.47 -1.63 4.13
CA ARG A 357 -17.07 -2.66 3.29
C ARG A 357 -16.71 -2.39 1.84
N THR A 358 -16.17 -3.38 1.16
CA THR A 358 -15.85 -3.30 -0.27
C THR A 358 -16.69 -4.28 -1.07
N ASN A 359 -17.23 -3.82 -2.18
CA ASN A 359 -17.89 -4.66 -3.17
C ASN A 359 -17.10 -4.53 -4.47
N GLN A 360 -16.49 -5.63 -4.93
CA GLN A 360 -15.64 -5.66 -6.11
C GLN A 360 -16.19 -6.67 -7.10
N ARG A 361 -16.26 -6.29 -8.37
CA ARG A 361 -16.39 -7.23 -9.48
C ARG A 361 -15.06 -7.26 -10.23
N SER A 362 -14.42 -8.42 -10.26
CA SER A 362 -13.11 -8.59 -10.87
C SER A 362 -13.23 -9.24 -12.25
N ILE A 363 -12.19 -9.08 -13.05
CA ILE A 363 -11.95 -9.85 -14.27
C ILE A 363 -10.61 -10.55 -14.12
N THR A 364 -10.46 -11.71 -14.76
CA THR A 364 -9.20 -12.47 -14.72
C THR A 364 -8.12 -11.74 -15.54
N ASP A 365 -7.06 -11.30 -14.88
CA ASP A 365 -5.83 -10.75 -15.48
C ASP A 365 -4.62 -11.62 -15.12
N ASN A 366 -3.42 -11.30 -15.64
CA ASN A 366 -2.18 -12.05 -15.38
C ASN A 366 -2.25 -13.55 -15.76
N ALA A 367 -3.17 -13.91 -16.65
CA ALA A 367 -3.43 -15.26 -17.10
C ALA A 367 -3.36 -15.34 -18.63
N SER A 368 -2.94 -16.49 -19.18
CA SER A 368 -3.03 -16.73 -20.62
C SER A 368 -4.48 -16.74 -21.07
N ALA A 369 -4.70 -16.54 -22.38
CA ALA A 369 -6.04 -16.61 -22.95
C ALA A 369 -6.75 -17.94 -22.64
N ASN A 370 -6.02 -19.06 -22.73
CA ASN A 370 -6.56 -20.41 -22.44
C ASN A 370 -6.91 -20.65 -20.94
N PHE A 371 -6.44 -19.80 -20.04
CA PHE A 371 -6.79 -19.85 -18.61
C PHE A 371 -7.76 -18.72 -18.23
N GLY A 372 -8.45 -18.14 -19.21
CA GLY A 372 -9.48 -17.13 -19.01
C GLY A 372 -8.95 -15.69 -18.86
N GLY A 373 -7.68 -15.43 -19.17
CA GLY A 373 -7.09 -14.10 -19.06
C GLY A 373 -7.66 -13.12 -20.09
N VAL A 374 -8.46 -12.15 -19.64
CA VAL A 374 -9.24 -11.26 -20.51
C VAL A 374 -8.36 -10.36 -21.39
N VAL A 375 -7.28 -9.80 -20.82
CA VAL A 375 -6.36 -8.91 -21.54
C VAL A 375 -5.66 -9.65 -22.67
N LEU A 376 -5.12 -10.84 -22.39
CA LEU A 376 -4.45 -11.66 -23.41
C LEU A 376 -5.46 -12.19 -24.44
N SER A 377 -6.63 -12.66 -24.02
CA SER A 377 -7.70 -13.08 -24.95
C SER A 377 -8.07 -11.98 -25.95
N ALA A 378 -8.14 -10.72 -25.53
CA ALA A 378 -8.43 -9.61 -26.44
C ALA A 378 -7.31 -9.30 -27.45
N LEU A 379 -6.08 -9.79 -27.22
CA LEU A 379 -4.96 -9.65 -28.15
C LEU A 379 -4.85 -10.85 -29.10
N VAL A 380 -5.16 -12.05 -28.62
CA VAL A 380 -4.96 -13.30 -29.37
C VAL A 380 -6.23 -13.85 -30.03
N THR A 381 -7.40 -13.25 -29.82
CA THR A 381 -8.61 -13.66 -30.54
C THR A 381 -8.63 -13.02 -31.94
N PRO A 382 -8.73 -13.80 -33.03
CA PRO A 382 -8.84 -13.25 -34.38
C PRO A 382 -10.05 -12.32 -34.58
N GLU A 383 -9.86 -11.26 -35.37
CA GLU A 383 -10.88 -10.21 -35.58
C GLU A 383 -12.07 -10.68 -36.44
N TYR A 384 -11.92 -11.77 -37.21
CA TYR A 384 -12.99 -12.38 -37.99
C TYR A 384 -14.01 -13.15 -37.15
N ILE A 385 -13.67 -13.50 -35.90
CA ILE A 385 -14.62 -14.22 -35.04
C ILE A 385 -15.76 -13.26 -34.71
N PRO A 386 -17.03 -13.61 -34.99
CA PRO A 386 -18.14 -12.72 -34.70
C PRO A 386 -18.33 -12.56 -33.18
N VAL A 387 -18.91 -11.46 -32.73
CA VAL A 387 -19.25 -11.30 -31.30
C VAL A 387 -20.26 -12.37 -30.87
N TYR A 388 -21.29 -12.59 -31.68
CA TYR A 388 -22.30 -13.63 -31.49
C TYR A 388 -22.45 -14.48 -32.74
N MET A 389 -22.79 -15.75 -32.55
CA MET A 389 -23.11 -16.66 -33.65
C MET A 389 -24.37 -16.20 -34.39
N PRO A 390 -24.35 -16.17 -35.74
CA PRO A 390 -25.49 -15.72 -36.54
C PRO A 390 -26.69 -16.67 -36.44
N SER A 391 -27.85 -16.21 -36.91
CA SER A 391 -29.12 -16.95 -36.83
C SER A 391 -29.13 -18.31 -37.54
N ASN A 392 -28.23 -18.51 -38.50
CA ASN A 392 -28.06 -19.76 -39.25
C ASN A 392 -26.98 -20.69 -38.67
N ALA A 393 -26.31 -20.32 -37.57
CA ALA A 393 -25.34 -21.18 -36.90
C ALA A 393 -26.03 -22.36 -36.19
N PRO A 394 -25.32 -23.47 -35.89
CA PRO A 394 -25.89 -24.60 -35.15
C PRO A 394 -26.45 -24.22 -33.77
N ILE A 395 -25.84 -23.23 -33.11
CA ILE A 395 -26.33 -22.66 -31.86
C ILE A 395 -26.36 -21.12 -32.04
N PRO A 396 -27.45 -20.55 -32.53
CA PRO A 396 -27.57 -19.10 -32.74
C PRO A 396 -27.51 -18.30 -31.44
N GLY A 397 -26.98 -17.08 -31.50
CA GLY A 397 -27.06 -16.09 -30.41
C GLY A 397 -26.11 -16.31 -29.23
N VAL A 398 -25.33 -17.40 -29.20
CA VAL A 398 -24.24 -17.59 -28.25
C VAL A 398 -23.00 -16.81 -28.66
N TYR A 399 -22.02 -16.63 -27.77
CA TYR A 399 -20.78 -15.96 -28.13
C TYR A 399 -20.06 -16.69 -29.27
N GLY A 400 -19.46 -15.91 -30.17
CA GLY A 400 -18.78 -16.46 -31.34
C GLY A 400 -17.62 -17.37 -30.94
N VAL A 401 -17.61 -18.56 -31.52
CA VAL A 401 -16.51 -19.54 -31.45
C VAL A 401 -15.91 -19.73 -32.85
N SER A 402 -14.74 -20.36 -32.92
CA SER A 402 -14.11 -20.71 -34.19
C SER A 402 -13.82 -22.20 -34.26
N ASN A 403 -13.91 -22.76 -35.46
CA ASN A 403 -13.46 -24.14 -35.71
C ASN A 403 -11.92 -24.24 -35.75
N PHE A 404 -11.22 -23.11 -35.84
CA PHE A 404 -9.76 -23.04 -35.97
C PHE A 404 -9.10 -22.59 -34.67
N TYR A 405 -9.68 -21.59 -34.01
CA TYR A 405 -9.21 -21.06 -32.74
C TYR A 405 -10.05 -21.59 -31.57
N SER A 406 -9.39 -22.24 -30.60
CA SER A 406 -10.03 -22.89 -29.45
C SER A 406 -10.20 -21.99 -28.22
N GLY A 407 -9.76 -20.73 -28.29
CA GLY A 407 -9.91 -19.81 -27.16
C GLY A 407 -11.33 -19.28 -27.02
N GLU A 408 -11.70 -18.93 -25.81
CA GLU A 408 -13.00 -18.35 -25.49
C GLU A 408 -13.09 -16.90 -26.00
N ASN A 409 -14.30 -16.50 -26.40
CA ASN A 409 -14.58 -15.12 -26.77
C ASN A 409 -14.27 -14.16 -25.59
N PRO A 410 -13.49 -13.08 -25.77
CA PRO A 410 -13.13 -12.18 -24.68
C PRO A 410 -14.32 -11.59 -23.92
N LEU A 411 -15.43 -11.32 -24.61
CA LEU A 411 -16.64 -10.79 -23.98
C LEU A 411 -17.38 -11.86 -23.17
N ALA A 412 -17.32 -13.13 -23.58
CA ALA A 412 -17.86 -14.23 -22.79
C ALA A 412 -17.12 -14.35 -21.44
N LEU A 413 -15.79 -14.23 -21.44
CA LEU A 413 -14.97 -14.26 -20.22
C LEU A 413 -15.32 -13.14 -19.23
N ILE A 414 -15.91 -12.04 -19.70
CA ILE A 414 -16.32 -10.90 -18.89
C ILE A 414 -17.77 -11.01 -18.40
N TYR A 415 -18.69 -11.29 -19.32
CA TYR A 415 -20.13 -11.17 -19.06
C TYR A 415 -20.78 -12.45 -18.58
N ASN A 416 -20.26 -13.62 -18.98
CA ASN A 416 -20.78 -14.91 -18.52
C ASN A 416 -20.21 -15.35 -17.18
N ASN A 417 -19.12 -14.71 -16.77
CA ASN A 417 -18.50 -14.88 -15.49
C ASN A 417 -18.97 -13.76 -14.55
N GLU A 418 -19.65 -14.13 -13.47
CA GLU A 418 -19.91 -13.20 -12.36
C GLU A 418 -18.92 -13.49 -11.25
N ASN A 419 -17.79 -12.77 -11.25
CA ASN A 419 -16.76 -12.86 -10.22
C ASN A 419 -16.90 -11.67 -9.25
N LYS A 420 -17.52 -11.92 -8.09
CA LYS A 420 -17.88 -10.89 -7.12
C LYS A 420 -17.26 -11.19 -5.77
N THR A 421 -16.57 -10.20 -5.20
CA THR A 421 -16.06 -10.25 -3.83
C THR A 421 -16.69 -9.17 -2.98
N ILE A 422 -17.28 -9.55 -1.85
CA ILE A 422 -17.70 -8.63 -0.80
C ILE A 422 -16.80 -8.87 0.40
N ALA A 423 -16.10 -7.84 0.87
CA ALA A 423 -15.26 -7.92 2.04
C ALA A 423 -15.63 -6.87 3.09
N ASN A 424 -15.59 -7.26 4.36
CA ASN A 424 -15.75 -6.37 5.50
C ASN A 424 -14.44 -6.38 6.30
N ASN A 425 -13.95 -5.20 6.67
CA ASN A 425 -12.73 -5.02 7.44
C ASN A 425 -13.02 -4.07 8.60
N LEU A 426 -13.06 -4.61 9.82
CA LEU A 426 -13.23 -3.87 11.07
C LEU A 426 -11.91 -3.91 11.85
N LEU A 427 -11.38 -2.73 12.18
CA LEU A 427 -10.27 -2.53 13.10
C LEU A 427 -10.79 -1.74 14.29
N GLY A 428 -10.79 -2.36 15.47
CA GLY A 428 -11.20 -1.75 16.73
C GLY A 428 -10.01 -1.64 17.68
N SER A 429 -9.89 -0.52 18.38
CA SER A 429 -8.97 -0.36 19.49
C SER A 429 -9.65 0.37 20.64
N THR A 430 -9.42 -0.08 21.86
CA THR A 430 -9.82 0.64 23.07
C THR A 430 -8.70 0.57 24.10
N TYR A 431 -8.51 1.65 24.84
CA TYR A 431 -7.48 1.71 25.87
C TYR A 431 -7.92 2.53 27.08
N VAL A 432 -7.34 2.17 28.22
CA VAL A 432 -7.38 2.95 29.45
C VAL A 432 -5.95 3.32 29.81
N GLU A 433 -5.74 4.60 30.06
CA GLU A 433 -4.48 5.17 30.54
C GLU A 433 -4.67 5.75 31.94
N ALA A 434 -3.81 5.35 32.86
CA ALA A 434 -3.79 5.79 34.25
C ALA A 434 -2.43 6.43 34.57
N LYS A 435 -2.45 7.71 34.96
CA LYS A 435 -1.31 8.41 35.54
C LYS A 435 -1.15 8.01 37.00
N LEU A 436 -0.08 7.30 37.29
CA LEU A 436 0.31 6.83 38.60
C LEU A 436 1.30 7.84 39.25
N PRO A 437 1.52 7.77 40.59
CA PRO A 437 2.58 8.53 41.23
C PRO A 437 3.96 8.28 40.62
N LEU A 438 4.93 9.15 40.91
CA LEU A 438 6.31 9.04 40.40
C LEU A 438 6.42 9.18 38.87
N ASN A 439 5.56 9.98 38.24
CA ASN A 439 5.57 10.22 36.78
C ASN A 439 5.47 8.94 35.94
N LEU A 440 4.76 7.95 36.48
CA LEU A 440 4.45 6.69 35.81
C LEU A 440 3.11 6.79 35.09
N THR A 441 3.04 6.24 33.88
CA THR A 441 1.79 6.11 33.12
C THR A 441 1.60 4.65 32.76
N PHE A 442 0.54 4.04 33.29
CA PHE A 442 0.12 2.70 32.92
C PHE A 442 -0.92 2.78 31.81
N LYS A 443 -0.78 1.97 30.76
CA LYS A 443 -1.75 1.88 29.68
C LYS A 443 -2.02 0.43 29.35
N THR A 444 -3.29 0.04 29.40
CA THR A 444 -3.80 -1.24 28.91
C THR A 444 -4.65 -0.99 27.66
N GLN A 445 -4.40 -1.73 26.59
CA GLN A 445 -5.04 -1.55 25.28
C GLN A 445 -5.49 -2.90 24.72
N LEU A 446 -6.76 -2.99 24.34
CA LEU A 446 -7.33 -4.14 23.64
C LEU A 446 -7.63 -3.75 22.20
N ASN A 447 -7.11 -4.55 21.27
CA ASN A 447 -7.31 -4.41 19.85
C ASN A 447 -8.10 -5.61 19.32
N GLY A 448 -9.03 -5.36 18.41
CA GLY A 448 -9.83 -6.38 17.73
C GLY A 448 -9.83 -6.17 16.23
N VAL A 449 -9.69 -7.26 15.49
CA VAL A 449 -9.77 -7.29 14.02
C VAL A 449 -10.79 -8.33 13.62
N VAL A 450 -11.74 -7.92 12.78
CA VAL A 450 -12.66 -8.82 12.08
C VAL A 450 -12.52 -8.53 10.61
N GLN A 451 -12.02 -9.51 9.86
CA GLN A 451 -11.94 -9.45 8.41
C GLN A 451 -12.70 -10.63 7.86
N ASN A 452 -13.70 -10.37 7.02
CA ASN A 452 -14.34 -11.45 6.29
C ASN A 452 -14.51 -11.09 4.83
N SER A 453 -14.49 -12.09 3.98
CA SER A 453 -14.75 -11.96 2.55
C SER A 453 -15.63 -13.11 2.07
N LYS A 454 -16.62 -12.76 1.27
CA LYS A 454 -17.38 -13.71 0.47
C LYS A 454 -17.04 -13.49 -1.00
N TYR A 455 -16.54 -14.55 -1.63
CA TYR A 455 -16.30 -14.63 -3.06
C TYR A 455 -17.38 -15.51 -3.66
N ASP A 456 -18.14 -14.96 -4.60
CA ASP A 456 -19.11 -15.69 -5.40
C ASP A 456 -18.62 -15.69 -6.85
N TYR A 457 -18.60 -16.86 -7.47
CA TYR A 457 -18.35 -17.05 -8.91
C TYR A 457 -19.54 -17.73 -9.54
N PHE A 458 -19.90 -17.31 -10.75
CA PHE A 458 -20.87 -18.01 -11.57
C PHE A 458 -20.42 -18.03 -13.02
N LEU A 459 -20.56 -19.19 -13.68
CA LEU A 459 -20.31 -19.42 -15.10
C LEU A 459 -21.63 -19.82 -15.77
N ASP A 460 -22.09 -19.01 -16.72
CA ASP A 460 -23.30 -19.27 -17.50
C ASP A 460 -23.22 -20.58 -18.30
N PRO A 461 -24.20 -21.51 -18.16
CA PRO A 461 -24.17 -22.84 -18.79
C PRO A 461 -24.41 -22.87 -20.31
N TYR A 462 -24.78 -21.76 -20.97
CA TYR A 462 -25.33 -21.80 -22.32
C TYR A 462 -24.55 -20.99 -23.36
N SER A 463 -24.11 -19.79 -23.00
CA SER A 463 -23.69 -18.78 -23.97
C SER A 463 -22.19 -18.78 -24.25
N SER A 464 -21.35 -19.27 -23.34
CA SER A 464 -19.90 -19.47 -23.56
C SER A 464 -19.56 -20.90 -23.97
N LEU A 465 -18.40 -21.11 -24.62
CA LEU A 465 -17.89 -22.45 -24.91
C LEU A 465 -17.63 -23.23 -23.63
N ASN A 466 -16.90 -22.62 -22.68
CA ASN A 466 -16.56 -23.21 -21.40
C ASN A 466 -17.81 -23.56 -20.59
N GLY A 467 -18.76 -22.64 -20.51
CA GLY A 467 -20.02 -22.85 -19.79
C GLY A 467 -20.85 -24.01 -20.34
N ARG A 468 -20.95 -24.16 -21.67
CA ARG A 468 -21.60 -25.33 -22.27
C ARG A 468 -20.86 -26.63 -21.97
N SER A 469 -19.52 -26.60 -22.00
CA SER A 469 -18.70 -27.77 -21.74
C SER A 469 -18.80 -28.28 -20.30
N SER A 470 -18.92 -27.36 -19.33
CA SER A 470 -19.04 -27.69 -17.90
C SER A 470 -20.50 -27.78 -17.42
N GLN A 471 -21.47 -27.46 -18.28
CA GLN A 471 -22.88 -27.26 -17.90
C GLN A 471 -23.04 -26.18 -16.81
N GLY A 472 -22.26 -25.10 -16.93
CA GLY A 472 -22.17 -24.01 -15.97
C GLY A 472 -21.33 -24.37 -14.75
N GLY A 473 -21.31 -23.47 -13.77
CA GLY A 473 -20.59 -23.68 -12.52
C GLY A 473 -20.79 -22.51 -11.57
N ALA A 474 -20.76 -22.77 -10.28
CA ALA A 474 -20.79 -21.72 -9.27
C ALA A 474 -19.85 -22.04 -8.12
N ASP A 475 -19.23 -20.99 -7.56
CA ASP A 475 -18.49 -21.07 -6.31
C ASP A 475 -19.09 -20.11 -5.28
N SER A 476 -19.09 -20.52 -4.01
CA SER A 476 -19.33 -19.63 -2.87
C SER A 476 -18.28 -19.90 -1.82
N ASN A 477 -17.28 -19.02 -1.75
CA ASN A 477 -16.17 -19.13 -0.83
C ASN A 477 -16.30 -18.05 0.25
N TYR A 478 -16.29 -18.48 1.52
CA TYR A 478 -16.29 -17.59 2.67
C TYR A 478 -14.98 -17.75 3.43
N TYR A 479 -14.39 -16.63 3.83
CA TYR A 479 -13.17 -16.57 4.60
C TYR A 479 -13.34 -15.54 5.71
N GLU A 480 -12.97 -15.90 6.94
CA GLU A 480 -13.00 -15.03 8.10
C GLU A 480 -11.69 -15.11 8.88
N VAL A 481 -11.21 -13.94 9.32
CA VAL A 481 -10.13 -13.77 10.26
C VAL A 481 -10.68 -13.00 11.45
N PHE A 482 -10.55 -13.59 12.63
CA PHE A 482 -10.76 -12.93 13.89
C PHE A 482 -9.45 -12.90 14.65
N ARG A 483 -9.04 -11.71 15.10
CA ARG A 483 -7.82 -11.53 15.88
C ARG A 483 -8.09 -10.58 17.02
N TRP A 484 -7.59 -10.91 18.20
CA TRP A 484 -7.49 -9.99 19.32
C TRP A 484 -6.04 -9.83 19.74
N GLN A 485 -5.70 -8.64 20.23
CA GLN A 485 -4.38 -8.34 20.79
C GLN A 485 -4.56 -7.50 22.05
N TRP A 486 -3.86 -7.88 23.12
CA TRP A 486 -3.89 -7.20 24.39
C TRP A 486 -2.48 -6.73 24.77
N ASP A 487 -2.30 -5.41 24.81
CA ASP A 487 -1.04 -4.76 25.12
C ASP A 487 -1.12 -4.06 26.48
N ASN A 488 -0.12 -4.29 27.32
CA ASN A 488 0.04 -3.60 28.61
C ASN A 488 1.39 -2.92 28.64
N THR A 489 1.42 -1.63 28.98
CA THR A 489 2.65 -0.83 29.04
C THR A 489 2.71 -0.01 30.32
N LEU A 490 3.92 0.13 30.87
CA LEU A 490 4.23 1.06 31.94
C LEU A 490 5.34 1.98 31.45
N ASN A 491 5.07 3.28 31.45
CA ASN A 491 5.98 4.32 31.01
C ASN A 491 6.43 5.21 32.17
N TYR A 492 7.73 5.40 32.33
CA TYR A 492 8.36 6.34 33.25
C TYR A 492 9.05 7.46 32.47
N LYS A 493 8.59 8.70 32.65
CA LYS A 493 9.24 9.89 32.06
C LYS A 493 9.70 10.85 33.13
N GLN A 494 10.99 11.19 33.13
CA GLN A 494 11.57 12.07 34.12
C GLN A 494 12.78 12.83 33.58
N ASN A 495 12.92 14.09 33.98
CA ASN A 495 14.11 14.88 33.74
C ASN A 495 14.86 15.13 35.06
N PHE A 496 16.18 14.99 35.04
CA PHE A 496 17.09 15.28 36.15
C PHE A 496 18.18 16.23 35.68
N GLY A 497 18.01 17.53 35.94
CA GLY A 497 18.88 18.56 35.38
C GLY A 497 18.86 18.52 33.85
N GLU A 498 20.03 18.35 33.24
CA GLU A 498 20.20 18.23 31.78
C GLU A 498 19.90 16.82 31.24
N HIS A 499 19.61 15.84 32.11
CA HIS A 499 19.30 14.48 31.69
C HIS A 499 17.80 14.28 31.51
N SER A 500 17.40 13.64 30.40
CA SER A 500 16.02 13.20 30.16
C SER A 500 15.96 11.67 30.03
N PHE A 501 14.96 11.07 30.67
CA PHE A 501 14.71 9.63 30.66
C PHE A 501 13.27 9.35 30.22
N ASP A 502 13.08 8.42 29.29
CA ASP A 502 11.78 7.89 28.87
C ASP A 502 11.90 6.37 28.72
N VAL A 503 11.37 5.65 29.71
CA VAL A 503 11.53 4.20 29.86
C VAL A 503 10.16 3.52 29.79
N ILE A 504 9.99 2.61 28.85
CA ILE A 504 8.79 1.83 28.67
C ILE A 504 9.11 0.35 28.86
N VAL A 505 8.28 -0.35 29.60
CA VAL A 505 8.24 -1.82 29.66
C VAL A 505 6.83 -2.30 29.37
N GLY A 506 6.69 -3.47 28.74
CA GLY A 506 5.38 -3.97 28.40
C GLY A 506 5.33 -5.44 27.98
N THR A 507 4.09 -5.92 27.88
CA THR A 507 3.73 -7.27 27.44
C THR A 507 2.70 -7.18 26.32
N SER A 508 2.74 -8.13 25.39
CA SER A 508 1.74 -8.26 24.33
C SER A 508 1.32 -9.71 24.18
N ALA A 509 0.02 -9.96 24.13
CA ALA A 509 -0.56 -11.26 23.81
C ALA A 509 -1.49 -11.11 22.61
N MET A 510 -1.41 -12.03 21.67
CA MET A 510 -2.24 -12.02 20.47
C MET A 510 -2.63 -13.45 20.09
N ASN A 511 -3.85 -13.59 19.58
CA ASN A 511 -4.35 -14.81 18.98
C ASN A 511 -5.13 -14.45 17.72
N GLU A 512 -5.00 -15.28 16.70
CA GLU A 512 -5.72 -15.16 15.45
C GLU A 512 -6.29 -16.52 15.04
N SER A 513 -7.58 -16.52 14.80
CA SER A 513 -8.34 -17.65 14.24
C SER A 513 -8.76 -17.31 12.82
N ILE A 514 -8.55 -18.25 11.91
CA ILE A 514 -8.93 -18.17 10.51
C ILE A 514 -9.90 -19.31 10.23
N SER A 515 -11.08 -19.00 9.71
CA SER A 515 -12.02 -20.00 9.23
C SER A 515 -12.31 -19.77 7.75
N ASN A 516 -12.48 -20.85 7.01
CA ASN A 516 -12.86 -20.78 5.61
C ASN A 516 -13.82 -21.90 5.23
N SER A 517 -14.63 -21.63 4.23
CA SER A 517 -15.43 -22.62 3.54
C SER A 517 -15.39 -22.35 2.04
N THR A 518 -15.22 -23.41 1.27
CA THR A 518 -15.27 -23.39 -0.20
C THR A 518 -16.37 -24.32 -0.65
N GLN A 519 -17.22 -23.85 -1.55
CA GLN A 519 -18.35 -24.64 -2.05
C GLN A 519 -18.40 -24.47 -3.55
N HIS A 520 -18.45 -25.60 -4.27
CA HIS A 520 -18.58 -25.66 -5.71
C HIS A 520 -19.78 -26.51 -6.11
N GLY A 521 -20.38 -26.18 -7.24
CA GLY A 521 -21.37 -27.02 -7.91
C GLY A 521 -21.47 -26.67 -9.40
N ALA A 522 -21.90 -27.63 -10.20
CA ALA A 522 -22.09 -27.51 -11.64
C ALA A 522 -23.45 -28.10 -12.09
N GLY A 523 -23.71 -28.09 -13.40
CA GLY A 523 -24.95 -28.64 -13.97
C GLY A 523 -26.16 -27.75 -13.72
N PHE A 524 -26.07 -26.49 -14.09
CA PHE A 524 -27.14 -25.51 -13.94
C PHE A 524 -28.13 -25.58 -15.11
N ALA A 525 -29.41 -25.76 -14.80
CA ALA A 525 -30.48 -25.75 -15.81
C ALA A 525 -30.87 -24.33 -16.27
N THR A 526 -30.41 -23.28 -15.59
CA THR A 526 -30.70 -21.88 -15.94
C THR A 526 -29.60 -20.96 -15.43
N SER A 527 -29.37 -19.84 -16.14
CA SER A 527 -28.48 -18.78 -15.66
C SER A 527 -29.18 -17.71 -14.81
N ALA A 528 -30.51 -17.79 -14.69
CA ALA A 528 -31.27 -16.87 -13.85
C ALA A 528 -31.09 -17.14 -12.34
N VAL A 529 -30.74 -18.37 -11.97
CA VAL A 529 -30.52 -18.78 -10.57
C VAL A 529 -29.07 -19.22 -10.42
N GLN A 530 -28.25 -18.31 -9.90
CA GLN A 530 -26.80 -18.50 -9.78
C GLN A 530 -26.36 -19.13 -8.45
N THR A 531 -27.30 -19.40 -7.55
CA THR A 531 -27.01 -19.93 -6.22
C THR A 531 -26.78 -21.44 -6.27
N LEU A 532 -25.88 -21.94 -5.42
CA LEU A 532 -25.45 -23.35 -5.41
C LEU A 532 -26.57 -24.38 -5.24
N ASN A 533 -27.71 -24.01 -4.64
CA ASN A 533 -28.87 -24.91 -4.53
C ASN A 533 -29.54 -25.25 -5.88
N ALA A 534 -29.15 -24.56 -6.97
CA ALA A 534 -29.59 -24.87 -8.32
C ALA A 534 -28.59 -25.73 -9.12
N ALA A 535 -27.42 -26.02 -8.56
CA ALA A 535 -26.49 -27.01 -9.13
C ALA A 535 -27.09 -28.43 -9.03
N SER A 536 -26.70 -29.31 -9.94
CA SER A 536 -27.16 -30.71 -9.98
C SER A 536 -26.03 -31.74 -9.97
N SER A 537 -24.78 -31.31 -10.12
CA SER A 537 -23.61 -32.18 -10.21
C SER A 537 -22.34 -31.48 -9.69
N ASP A 538 -21.23 -32.23 -9.63
CA ASP A 538 -19.90 -31.75 -9.21
C ASP A 538 -19.89 -30.94 -7.89
N PHE A 539 -20.58 -31.46 -6.88
CA PHE A 539 -20.60 -30.83 -5.56
C PHE A 539 -19.27 -31.04 -4.85
N GLN A 540 -18.56 -29.96 -4.57
CA GLN A 540 -17.33 -29.99 -3.77
C GLN A 540 -17.50 -29.06 -2.58
N ILE A 541 -17.17 -29.56 -1.40
CA ILE A 541 -17.26 -28.81 -0.15
C ILE A 541 -15.92 -28.93 0.56
N GLY A 542 -15.35 -27.79 0.94
CA GLY A 542 -14.16 -27.70 1.78
C GLY A 542 -14.44 -26.78 2.96
N THR A 543 -13.94 -27.15 4.13
CA THR A 543 -13.91 -26.29 5.30
C THR A 543 -12.53 -26.37 5.94
N GLY A 544 -12.08 -25.27 6.53
CA GLY A 544 -10.80 -25.25 7.24
C GLY A 544 -10.82 -24.25 8.39
N GLU A 545 -10.16 -24.62 9.47
CA GLU A 545 -9.94 -23.79 10.65
C GLU A 545 -8.46 -23.80 11.01
N TYR A 546 -7.91 -22.62 11.26
CA TYR A 546 -6.51 -22.43 11.60
C TYR A 546 -6.40 -21.46 12.76
N GLU A 547 -5.49 -21.72 13.69
CA GLU A 547 -5.27 -20.86 14.84
C GLU A 547 -3.78 -20.70 15.11
N TRP A 548 -3.39 -19.50 15.51
CA TRP A 548 -2.05 -19.26 16.03
C TRP A 548 -2.02 -18.15 17.07
N SER A 549 -0.93 -18.14 17.84
CA SER A 549 -0.77 -17.18 18.93
C SER A 549 0.67 -16.67 19.06
N THR A 550 0.78 -15.51 19.71
CA THR A 550 2.06 -14.95 20.16
C THR A 550 1.97 -14.44 21.58
N ASN A 551 3.09 -14.53 22.29
CA ASN A 551 3.29 -13.93 23.59
C ASN A 551 4.64 -13.21 23.59
N SER A 552 4.66 -11.94 23.98
CA SER A 552 5.82 -11.07 23.82
C SER A 552 6.08 -10.20 25.05
N TYR A 553 7.36 -9.93 25.30
CA TYR A 553 7.86 -9.03 26.35
C TYR A 553 8.81 -8.02 25.72
N PHE A 554 8.66 -6.74 26.06
CA PHE A 554 9.49 -5.70 25.46
C PHE A 554 9.82 -4.58 26.44
N GLY A 555 10.95 -3.91 26.17
CA GLY A 555 11.38 -2.71 26.87
C GLY A 555 12.07 -1.74 25.92
N ARG A 556 11.89 -0.45 26.17
CA ARG A 556 12.56 0.64 25.47
C ARG A 556 13.06 1.67 26.48
N PHE A 557 14.33 2.01 26.38
CA PHE A 557 15.00 3.02 27.17
C PHE A 557 15.47 4.15 26.26
N ASN A 558 14.98 5.36 26.46
CA ASN A 558 15.48 6.57 25.81
C ASN A 558 16.18 7.45 26.85
N TYR A 559 17.32 7.99 26.45
CA TYR A 559 18.13 8.91 27.24
C TYR A 559 18.56 10.10 26.38
N GLY A 560 18.42 11.30 26.93
CA GLY A 560 18.99 12.52 26.38
C GLY A 560 19.89 13.20 27.40
N TYR A 561 21.00 13.78 26.94
CA TYR A 561 21.84 14.66 27.74
C TYR A 561 21.98 16.02 27.06
N ASP A 562 21.56 17.06 27.78
CA ASP A 562 21.68 18.48 27.42
C ASP A 562 21.21 18.80 26.00
N ASN A 563 20.19 18.06 25.53
CA ASN A 563 19.68 18.15 24.15
C ASN A 563 20.77 17.99 23.06
N ARG A 564 21.91 17.37 23.37
CA ARG A 564 23.06 17.19 22.47
C ARG A 564 23.27 15.72 22.09
N TYR A 565 23.27 14.84 23.08
CA TYR A 565 23.45 13.40 22.87
C TYR A 565 22.16 12.67 23.19
N LEU A 566 21.78 11.78 22.28
CA LEU A 566 20.58 10.98 22.34
C LEU A 566 20.99 9.52 22.27
N PHE A 567 20.35 8.68 23.08
CA PHE A 567 20.57 7.24 23.09
C PHE A 567 19.23 6.53 23.25
N THR A 568 19.03 5.48 22.48
CA THR A 568 17.87 4.59 22.56
C THR A 568 18.34 3.15 22.58
N ALA A 569 17.82 2.37 23.52
CA ALA A 569 17.97 0.93 23.57
C ALA A 569 16.60 0.27 23.61
N THR A 570 16.39 -0.75 22.79
CA THR A 570 15.17 -1.56 22.76
C THR A 570 15.55 -3.02 22.87
N PHE A 571 14.80 -3.77 23.66
CA PHE A 571 14.91 -5.21 23.74
C PHE A 571 13.52 -5.84 23.69
N ARG A 572 13.36 -6.87 22.87
CA ARG A 572 12.11 -7.60 22.73
C ARG A 572 12.36 -9.10 22.66
N ARG A 573 11.51 -9.87 23.33
CA ARG A 573 11.47 -11.33 23.30
C ARG A 573 10.08 -11.79 22.89
N ASP A 574 9.98 -12.47 21.76
CA ASP A 574 8.71 -12.91 21.17
C ASP A 574 8.66 -14.42 21.10
N GLY A 575 7.54 -15.00 21.55
CA GLY A 575 7.18 -16.40 21.36
C GLY A 575 6.04 -16.54 20.36
N SER A 576 6.09 -17.58 19.51
CA SER A 576 5.02 -17.87 18.55
C SER A 576 4.76 -19.36 18.39
N SER A 577 3.51 -19.72 18.14
CA SER A 577 3.10 -21.10 17.81
C SER A 577 3.43 -21.53 16.38
N ARG A 578 3.98 -20.64 15.55
CA ARG A 578 4.21 -20.87 14.11
C ARG A 578 5.64 -21.27 13.74
N VAL A 579 6.56 -21.15 14.69
CA VAL A 579 7.95 -21.63 14.57
C VAL A 579 8.09 -23.01 15.20
N GLY A 580 9.21 -23.66 14.92
CA GLY A 580 9.61 -24.96 15.45
C GLY A 580 9.38 -25.09 16.96
N THR A 581 8.89 -26.26 17.38
CA THR A 581 8.65 -26.57 18.80
C THR A 581 9.92 -26.50 19.64
N ASN A 582 11.10 -26.62 19.01
CA ASN A 582 12.40 -26.49 19.66
C ASN A 582 12.89 -25.03 19.78
N VAL A 583 12.27 -24.07 19.10
CA VAL A 583 12.76 -22.69 18.92
C VAL A 583 11.66 -21.63 19.05
N VAL A 584 10.71 -21.87 19.96
CA VAL A 584 9.48 -21.06 20.17
C VAL A 584 9.76 -19.56 20.36
N TYR A 585 10.86 -19.19 21.03
CA TYR A 585 11.20 -17.80 21.37
C TYR A 585 12.36 -17.23 20.56
N GLY A 586 12.20 -16.00 20.03
CA GLY A 586 13.24 -15.17 19.44
C GLY A 586 13.60 -13.95 20.31
N ASN A 587 14.83 -13.44 20.21
CA ASN A 587 15.28 -12.23 20.92
C ASN A 587 15.79 -11.18 19.91
N PHE A 588 15.35 -9.94 20.09
CA PHE A 588 15.49 -8.85 19.12
C PHE A 588 15.98 -7.57 19.82
N PRO A 589 17.30 -7.44 20.05
CA PRO A 589 17.90 -6.22 20.57
C PRO A 589 18.08 -5.15 19.48
N ALA A 590 17.95 -3.89 19.86
CA ALA A 590 18.31 -2.76 19.01
C ALA A 590 18.85 -1.57 19.81
N LEU A 591 19.81 -0.85 19.25
CA LEU A 591 20.51 0.28 19.84
C LEU A 591 20.62 1.40 18.81
N SER A 592 20.43 2.65 19.23
CA SER A 592 20.69 3.81 18.39
C SER A 592 21.20 4.98 19.20
N ALA A 593 22.02 5.81 18.56
CA ALA A 593 22.57 7.02 19.14
C ALA A 593 22.48 8.16 18.14
N GLY A 594 22.25 9.38 18.64
CA GLY A 594 22.21 10.61 17.86
C GLY A 594 23.03 11.70 18.52
N TRP A 595 23.76 12.46 17.72
CA TRP A 595 24.51 13.63 18.16
C TRP A 595 24.04 14.86 17.40
N LYS A 596 23.42 15.80 18.10
CA LYS A 596 23.01 17.11 17.58
C LYS A 596 24.20 18.07 17.66
N ILE A 597 25.08 17.99 16.68
CA ILE A 597 26.27 18.83 16.56
C ILE A 597 25.89 20.32 16.55
N SER A 598 24.74 20.69 15.94
CA SER A 598 24.24 22.07 15.94
C SER A 598 24.00 22.66 17.33
N ASN A 599 23.86 21.82 18.35
CA ASN A 599 23.64 22.26 19.73
C ASN A 599 24.96 22.37 20.52
N GLU A 600 26.12 22.11 19.89
CA GLU A 600 27.42 22.30 20.55
C GLU A 600 27.83 23.77 20.57
N LYS A 601 28.55 24.17 21.63
CA LYS A 601 29.00 25.56 21.83
C LYS A 601 29.80 26.12 20.65
N PHE A 602 30.57 25.28 19.96
CA PHE A 602 31.36 25.70 18.81
C PHE A 602 30.51 26.00 17.56
N MET A 603 29.26 25.54 17.51
CA MET A 603 28.32 25.79 16.42
C MET A 603 27.41 27.01 16.66
N GLU A 604 27.40 27.60 17.86
CA GLU A 604 26.51 28.74 18.22
C GLU A 604 26.61 29.93 17.25
N ASN A 605 27.79 30.16 16.67
CA ASN A 605 28.05 31.25 15.73
C ASN A 605 27.72 30.90 14.26
N VAL A 606 27.39 29.65 13.95
CA VAL A 606 27.13 29.16 12.58
C VAL A 606 25.66 29.35 12.22
N LYS A 607 25.29 30.59 11.85
CA LYS A 607 23.89 30.95 11.60
C LYS A 607 23.28 30.42 10.31
N TRP A 608 24.07 29.97 9.35
CA TRP A 608 23.57 29.48 8.06
C TRP A 608 23.15 28.00 8.10
N MET A 609 23.51 27.27 9.16
CA MET A 609 23.23 25.85 9.38
C MET A 609 22.69 25.66 10.80
N GLN A 610 21.37 25.45 10.94
CA GLN A 610 20.67 25.44 12.23
C GLN A 610 20.45 24.03 12.76
N ASN A 611 20.47 23.03 11.88
CA ASN A 611 20.33 21.64 12.26
C ASN A 611 21.50 20.86 11.65
N LEU A 612 22.27 20.18 12.50
CA LEU A 612 23.29 19.24 12.09
C LEU A 612 23.25 18.09 13.07
N LYS A 613 22.73 16.95 12.61
CA LYS A 613 22.60 15.75 13.42
C LYS A 613 23.18 14.55 12.68
N VAL A 614 24.03 13.80 13.38
CA VAL A 614 24.49 12.48 12.93
C VAL A 614 23.81 11.43 13.80
N ARG A 615 23.36 10.34 13.18
CA ARG A 615 22.76 9.20 13.87
C ARG A 615 23.35 7.89 13.42
N VAL A 616 23.48 6.95 14.35
CA VAL A 616 23.89 5.57 14.10
C VAL A 616 22.92 4.63 14.79
N GLY A 617 22.52 3.57 14.10
CA GLY A 617 21.62 2.56 14.63
C GLY A 617 22.08 1.16 14.25
N TRP A 618 21.90 0.22 15.16
CA TRP A 618 22.08 -1.21 14.94
C TRP A 618 20.92 -1.97 15.58
N GLY A 619 20.39 -2.98 14.92
CA GLY A 619 19.40 -3.84 15.56
C GLY A 619 19.11 -5.12 14.81
N LYS A 620 18.51 -6.06 15.53
CA LYS A 620 18.02 -7.33 15.00
C LYS A 620 16.49 -7.36 15.08
N THR A 621 15.84 -7.69 13.98
CA THR A 621 14.39 -7.91 13.89
C THR A 621 14.09 -9.34 13.43
N GLY A 622 12.84 -9.77 13.62
CA GLY A 622 12.39 -11.12 13.28
C GLY A 622 11.20 -11.12 12.34
N ASN A 623 11.02 -12.24 11.64
CA ASN A 623 9.85 -12.50 10.82
C ASN A 623 9.36 -13.94 11.04
N LEU A 624 8.04 -14.11 11.01
CA LEU A 624 7.39 -15.42 11.12
C LEU A 624 7.29 -16.08 9.75
N PRO A 625 7.12 -17.42 9.70
CA PRO A 625 6.68 -18.08 8.48
C PRO A 625 5.43 -17.39 7.89
N PRO A 626 5.24 -17.36 6.56
CA PRO A 626 4.00 -16.91 5.93
C PRO A 626 2.78 -17.73 6.34
N TYR A 627 1.57 -17.12 6.34
CA TYR A 627 0.34 -17.82 6.78
C TYR A 627 -0.04 -18.99 5.86
N THR A 628 0.39 -18.94 4.61
CA THR A 628 0.24 -20.01 3.63
C THR A 628 1.00 -21.29 4.02
N MET A 629 2.00 -21.18 4.91
CA MET A 629 2.69 -22.33 5.49
C MET A 629 1.94 -22.74 6.76
N LEU A 630 0.93 -23.59 6.58
CA LEU A 630 0.05 -24.05 7.65
C LEU A 630 0.73 -25.13 8.48
N TYR A 631 0.82 -24.91 9.80
CA TYR A 631 1.43 -25.84 10.76
C TYR A 631 2.77 -26.45 10.26
N PRO A 632 3.74 -25.63 9.81
CA PRO A 632 4.93 -26.09 9.09
C PRO A 632 5.85 -26.98 9.93
N THR A 633 5.62 -27.00 11.24
CA THR A 633 6.33 -27.81 12.23
C THR A 633 5.85 -29.25 12.31
N TYR A 634 4.66 -29.55 11.78
CA TYR A 634 4.03 -30.87 11.86
C TYR A 634 3.88 -31.50 10.47
N SER A 635 4.01 -32.83 10.44
CA SER A 635 3.60 -33.63 9.29
C SER A 635 2.10 -33.91 9.41
N LEU A 636 1.32 -33.44 8.44
CA LEU A 636 -0.14 -33.48 8.51
C LEU A 636 -0.70 -34.76 7.86
N LEU A 637 -1.93 -35.12 8.24
CA LEU A 637 -2.70 -36.21 7.63
C LEU A 637 -3.96 -35.63 6.96
N ASN A 638 -4.25 -36.06 5.74
CA ASN A 638 -5.52 -35.79 5.07
C ASN A 638 -6.52 -36.89 5.43
N VAL A 639 -7.60 -36.51 6.10
CA VAL A 639 -8.68 -37.39 6.53
C VAL A 639 -9.85 -37.30 5.54
N GLY A 640 -10.47 -38.44 5.19
CA GLY A 640 -11.60 -38.49 4.26
C GLY A 640 -11.20 -38.62 2.78
N ALA A 641 -9.95 -38.99 2.50
CA ALA A 641 -9.52 -39.26 1.13
C ALA A 641 -10.29 -40.48 0.57
N PRO A 642 -10.80 -40.45 -0.67
CA PRO A 642 -11.54 -41.57 -1.22
C PRO A 642 -10.61 -42.78 -1.39
N TYR A 643 -10.93 -43.88 -0.72
CA TYR A 643 -10.26 -45.16 -0.87
C TYR A 643 -11.21 -46.14 -1.56
N ALA A 644 -10.94 -46.43 -2.83
CA ALA A 644 -11.73 -47.36 -3.62
C ALA A 644 -11.31 -48.81 -3.30
N TYR A 645 -12.21 -49.61 -2.74
CA TYR A 645 -11.98 -51.05 -2.53
C TYR A 645 -12.19 -51.85 -3.82
N ASN A 646 -13.08 -51.36 -4.69
CA ASN A 646 -13.39 -51.88 -6.01
C ASN A 646 -13.94 -50.73 -6.87
N SER A 647 -14.47 -51.02 -8.06
CA SER A 647 -14.97 -50.00 -9.00
C SER A 647 -16.22 -49.23 -8.53
N THR A 648 -16.87 -49.64 -7.43
CA THR A 648 -18.16 -49.08 -6.97
C THR A 648 -18.16 -48.67 -5.50
N ASP A 649 -17.31 -49.25 -4.66
CA ASP A 649 -17.25 -48.99 -3.22
C ASP A 649 -16.08 -48.07 -2.86
N ILE A 650 -16.39 -46.83 -2.47
CA ILE A 650 -15.43 -45.85 -1.97
C ILE A 650 -15.66 -45.65 -0.48
N ALA A 651 -14.64 -45.85 0.34
CA ALA A 651 -14.67 -45.54 1.77
C ALA A 651 -13.76 -44.37 2.12
N PRO A 652 -14.00 -43.70 3.25
CA PRO A 652 -13.08 -42.68 3.74
C PRO A 652 -11.77 -43.32 4.21
N GLY A 653 -10.66 -42.85 3.65
CA GLY A 653 -9.30 -43.21 4.04
C GLY A 653 -8.55 -42.05 4.67
N ILE A 654 -7.38 -42.37 5.22
CA ILE A 654 -6.42 -41.40 5.73
C ILE A 654 -5.13 -41.56 4.93
N LYS A 655 -4.59 -40.45 4.41
CA LYS A 655 -3.29 -40.44 3.74
C LYS A 655 -2.39 -39.33 4.29
N PRO A 656 -1.06 -39.46 4.22
CA PRO A 656 -0.16 -38.34 4.51
C PRO A 656 -0.50 -37.12 3.64
N ALA A 657 -0.42 -35.94 4.24
CA ALA A 657 -0.45 -34.70 3.46
C ALA A 657 0.85 -34.54 2.66
N ALA A 658 0.83 -33.63 1.69
CA ALA A 658 1.99 -33.31 0.84
C ALA A 658 3.20 -32.75 1.63
N GLN A 659 2.97 -32.22 2.82
CA GLN A 659 3.95 -31.52 3.65
C GLN A 659 4.65 -32.44 4.64
N LEU A 660 5.98 -32.35 4.67
CA LEU A 660 6.82 -32.87 5.76
C LEU A 660 7.08 -31.76 6.79
N GLY A 661 6.80 -32.05 8.06
CA GLY A 661 6.98 -31.10 9.17
C GLY A 661 8.44 -30.87 9.56
N ASN A 662 8.76 -29.63 9.95
CA ASN A 662 10.08 -29.24 10.42
C ASN A 662 10.03 -28.66 11.86
N PRO A 663 10.30 -29.47 12.90
CA PRO A 663 10.27 -29.01 14.29
C PRO A 663 11.40 -28.03 14.65
N ASP A 664 12.40 -27.87 13.77
CA ASP A 664 13.54 -26.97 13.95
C ASP A 664 13.42 -25.67 13.15
N LEU A 665 12.26 -25.42 12.51
CA LEU A 665 12.02 -24.20 11.73
C LEU A 665 12.18 -22.95 12.60
N LYS A 666 13.16 -22.11 12.28
CA LYS A 666 13.48 -20.89 13.03
C LYS A 666 12.77 -19.66 12.49
N TRP A 667 12.79 -18.61 13.30
CA TRP A 667 12.49 -17.25 12.87
C TRP A 667 13.47 -16.78 11.79
N GLU A 668 12.96 -16.14 10.75
CA GLU A 668 13.81 -15.38 9.84
C GLU A 668 14.28 -14.11 10.56
N SER A 669 15.58 -13.81 10.49
CA SER A 669 16.20 -12.75 11.28
C SER A 669 16.89 -11.72 10.40
N ALA A 670 16.59 -10.44 10.57
CA ALA A 670 17.29 -9.36 9.87
C ALA A 670 18.14 -8.54 10.84
N THR A 671 19.45 -8.48 10.60
CA THR A 671 20.38 -7.59 11.30
C THR A 671 20.68 -6.38 10.43
N GLN A 672 20.48 -5.18 10.96
CA GLN A 672 20.60 -3.95 10.21
C GLN A 672 21.46 -2.92 10.93
N THR A 673 22.38 -2.31 10.18
CA THR A 673 23.13 -1.10 10.60
C THR A 673 22.69 0.08 9.75
N ASN A 674 22.54 1.25 10.36
CA ASN A 674 22.18 2.51 9.70
C ASN A 674 23.10 3.63 10.17
N ILE A 675 23.58 4.45 9.23
CA ILE A 675 24.27 5.71 9.51
C ILE A 675 23.51 6.81 8.78
N GLY A 676 23.06 7.82 9.51
CA GLY A 676 22.27 8.93 8.99
C GLY A 676 22.91 10.27 9.27
N LEU A 677 22.77 11.19 8.32
CA LEU A 677 23.14 12.60 8.42
C LEU A 677 21.91 13.44 8.10
N GLU A 678 21.61 14.39 8.97
CA GLU A 678 20.54 15.38 8.78
C GLU A 678 21.16 16.78 8.88
N VAL A 679 20.95 17.59 7.84
CA VAL A 679 21.45 18.96 7.78
C VAL A 679 20.33 19.90 7.37
N GLY A 680 20.12 20.97 8.12
CA GLY A 680 19.17 22.04 7.82
C GLY A 680 19.89 23.37 7.65
N PHE A 681 19.66 24.03 6.51
CA PHE A 681 20.25 25.31 6.15
C PHE A 681 19.18 26.42 6.10
N PHE A 682 19.63 27.66 6.31
CA PHE A 682 18.83 28.89 6.14
C PHE A 682 17.44 28.83 6.82
N ASP A 683 17.44 28.67 8.14
CA ASP A 683 16.27 28.52 9.01
C ASP A 683 15.43 27.25 8.74
N SER A 684 16.10 26.20 8.29
CA SER A 684 15.49 24.93 7.85
C SER A 684 14.66 25.06 6.57
N ARG A 685 14.94 26.07 5.73
CA ARG A 685 14.33 26.17 4.39
C ARG A 685 14.89 25.13 3.43
N LEU A 686 16.09 24.64 3.67
CA LEU A 686 16.68 23.54 2.91
C LEU A 686 17.07 22.44 3.90
N ASN A 687 16.41 21.29 3.85
CA ASN A 687 16.71 20.14 4.69
C ASN A 687 17.23 19.01 3.81
N PHE A 688 18.43 18.56 4.10
CA PHE A 688 19.07 17.44 3.45
C PHE A 688 19.18 16.28 4.43
N THR A 689 18.75 15.10 3.99
CA THR A 689 18.91 13.86 4.75
C THR A 689 19.63 12.85 3.89
N ALA A 690 20.65 12.21 4.44
CA ALA A 690 21.36 11.10 3.82
C ALA A 690 21.42 9.92 4.78
N ASP A 691 21.03 8.73 4.32
CA ASP A 691 21.14 7.48 5.06
C ASP A 691 21.95 6.47 4.25
N TYR A 692 22.88 5.79 4.93
CA TYR A 692 23.50 4.56 4.46
C TYR A 692 23.02 3.41 5.34
N TYR A 693 22.64 2.29 4.72
CA TYR A 693 22.23 1.10 5.44
C TYR A 693 22.89 -0.16 4.91
N HIS A 694 23.04 -1.12 5.81
CA HIS A 694 23.45 -2.49 5.53
C HIS A 694 22.56 -3.44 6.31
N LYS A 695 21.72 -4.19 5.60
CA LYS A 695 20.76 -5.17 6.14
C LYS A 695 21.17 -6.56 5.67
N LYS A 696 21.31 -7.49 6.62
CA LYS A 696 21.59 -8.91 6.39
C LYS A 696 20.42 -9.73 6.92
N VAL A 697 19.77 -10.54 6.09
CA VAL A 697 18.68 -11.44 6.48
C VAL A 697 19.18 -12.88 6.47
N GLU A 698 19.15 -13.52 7.62
CA GLU A 698 19.59 -14.89 7.87
C GLU A 698 18.38 -15.77 8.21
N ASP A 699 18.56 -17.09 8.13
CA ASP A 699 17.51 -18.07 8.40
C ASP A 699 16.24 -17.82 7.54
N MET A 700 16.43 -17.40 6.29
CA MET A 700 15.33 -17.07 5.36
C MET A 700 14.36 -18.24 5.23
N ILE A 701 13.08 -18.02 5.47
CA ILE A 701 12.08 -19.09 5.43
C ILE A 701 11.74 -19.40 3.96
N PHE A 702 11.60 -20.66 3.60
CA PHE A 702 11.28 -21.08 2.23
C PHE A 702 10.56 -22.44 2.21
N THR A 703 9.70 -22.62 1.20
CA THR A 703 9.09 -23.93 0.90
C THR A 703 9.97 -24.64 -0.11
N LEU A 704 10.67 -25.69 0.33
CA LEU A 704 11.48 -26.53 -0.53
C LEU A 704 10.60 -27.62 -1.18
N GLN A 705 10.69 -27.75 -2.50
CA GLN A 705 10.10 -28.87 -3.22
C GLN A 705 11.01 -30.11 -3.08
N LEU A 706 10.44 -31.20 -2.58
CA LEU A 706 11.16 -32.44 -2.34
C LEU A 706 11.07 -33.37 -3.55
N PRO A 707 12.08 -34.24 -3.78
CA PRO A 707 11.96 -35.33 -4.74
C PRO A 707 10.75 -36.20 -4.42
N LEU A 708 9.96 -36.56 -5.44
CA LEU A 708 8.76 -37.38 -5.27
C LEU A 708 9.03 -38.75 -4.62
N THR A 709 10.27 -39.25 -4.67
CA THR A 709 10.71 -40.49 -4.00
C THR A 709 10.63 -40.41 -2.47
N THR A 710 10.53 -39.21 -1.90
CA THR A 710 10.40 -39.02 -0.45
C THR A 710 9.00 -39.34 0.07
N GLY A 711 7.99 -39.44 -0.80
CA GLY A 711 6.59 -39.64 -0.43
C GLY A 711 5.87 -38.36 0.05
N SER A 712 6.62 -37.27 0.22
CA SER A 712 6.12 -35.91 0.40
C SER A 712 6.57 -35.05 -0.79
N SER A 713 5.90 -33.93 -1.04
CA SER A 713 6.27 -33.04 -2.16
C SER A 713 6.87 -31.72 -1.70
N VAL A 714 6.65 -31.30 -0.45
CA VAL A 714 7.15 -30.02 0.09
C VAL A 714 7.56 -30.10 1.56
N THR A 715 8.48 -29.24 1.97
CA THR A 715 8.78 -28.97 3.39
C THR A 715 9.13 -27.51 3.62
N ALA A 716 8.80 -27.01 4.81
CA ALA A 716 9.20 -25.70 5.28
C ALA A 716 10.63 -25.75 5.83
N MET A 717 11.52 -24.89 5.38
CA MET A 717 12.88 -24.82 5.94
C MET A 717 13.41 -23.39 6.01
N ASN A 718 14.45 -23.19 6.79
CA ASN A 718 15.32 -22.03 6.68
C ASN A 718 16.36 -22.32 5.58
N LEU A 719 16.39 -21.52 4.51
CA LEU A 719 17.37 -21.66 3.44
C LEU A 719 18.80 -21.51 3.99
N PRO A 720 19.77 -22.25 3.42
CA PRO A 720 21.17 -21.96 3.65
C PRO A 720 21.51 -20.55 3.11
N GLY A 721 22.52 -19.92 3.68
CA GLY A 721 22.96 -18.58 3.29
C GLY A 721 22.11 -17.44 3.84
N TYR A 722 22.29 -16.26 3.27
CA TYR A 722 21.69 -15.01 3.73
C TYR A 722 21.52 -14.01 2.58
N ASP A 723 20.51 -13.16 2.71
CA ASP A 723 20.26 -12.05 1.80
C ASP A 723 20.88 -10.75 2.34
N VAL A 724 21.51 -9.97 1.46
CA VAL A 724 22.13 -8.70 1.81
C VAL A 724 21.52 -7.58 0.98
N ASN A 725 20.97 -6.57 1.66
CA ASN A 725 20.59 -5.30 1.06
C ASN A 725 21.49 -4.19 1.61
N LYS A 726 22.18 -3.48 0.72
CA LYS A 726 22.98 -2.30 1.08
C LYS A 726 22.69 -1.15 0.14
N GLY A 727 22.56 0.05 0.70
CA GLY A 727 22.06 1.16 -0.09
C GLY A 727 22.30 2.54 0.51
N ILE A 728 22.03 3.54 -0.32
CA ILE A 728 22.05 4.96 0.05
C ILE A 728 20.68 5.54 -0.26
N GLU A 729 20.18 6.33 0.66
CA GLU A 729 18.93 7.09 0.55
C GLU A 729 19.25 8.56 0.74
N LEU A 730 18.82 9.40 -0.20
CA LEU A 730 18.99 10.85 -0.12
C LEU A 730 17.61 11.51 -0.20
N SER A 731 17.40 12.56 0.59
CA SER A 731 16.22 13.41 0.53
C SER A 731 16.63 14.87 0.61
N LEU A 732 16.02 15.71 -0.20
CA LEU A 732 16.17 17.15 -0.17
C LEU A 732 14.79 17.78 -0.15
N ASP A 733 14.48 18.48 0.94
CA ASP A 733 13.27 19.26 1.13
C ASP A 733 13.62 20.74 1.09
N ALA A 734 13.02 21.49 0.16
CA ALA A 734 13.37 22.88 -0.09
C ALA A 734 12.12 23.79 -0.15
N ASP A 735 12.02 24.72 0.78
CA ASP A 735 11.13 25.90 0.71
C ASP A 735 11.87 27.03 -0.03
N ILE A 736 11.93 26.89 -1.36
CA ILE A 736 12.70 27.76 -2.26
C ILE A 736 12.22 29.21 -2.17
N ILE A 737 10.91 29.45 -2.14
CA ILE A 737 10.33 30.77 -1.88
C ILE A 737 9.22 30.65 -0.84
N LYS A 738 9.28 31.51 0.18
CA LYS A 738 8.26 31.63 1.22
C LYS A 738 7.88 33.11 1.35
N GLY A 739 7.04 33.59 0.44
CA GLY A 739 6.49 34.94 0.48
C GLY A 739 4.99 34.94 0.78
N ASP A 740 4.43 36.11 1.09
CA ASP A 740 3.02 36.24 1.48
C ASP A 740 2.05 35.89 0.35
N ASN A 741 2.44 36.22 -0.88
CA ASN A 741 1.60 36.01 -2.06
C ASN A 741 2.06 34.83 -2.92
N PHE A 742 3.31 34.41 -2.79
CA PHE A 742 3.89 33.33 -3.60
C PHE A 742 4.75 32.42 -2.73
N THR A 743 4.47 31.13 -2.80
CA THR A 743 5.31 30.08 -2.20
C THR A 743 5.72 29.07 -3.24
N TRP A 744 6.95 28.59 -3.13
CA TRP A 744 7.49 27.51 -3.96
C TRP A 744 8.24 26.53 -3.07
N SER A 745 7.76 25.29 -3.06
CA SER A 745 8.40 24.18 -2.35
C SER A 745 8.71 23.02 -3.30
N SER A 746 9.78 22.30 -3.01
CA SER A 746 10.26 21.15 -3.77
C SER A 746 10.74 20.06 -2.83
N ASN A 747 10.40 18.81 -3.11
CA ASN A 747 11.00 17.65 -2.47
C ASN A 747 11.58 16.72 -3.55
N VAL A 748 12.84 16.34 -3.37
CA VAL A 748 13.53 15.34 -4.19
C VAL A 748 13.98 14.21 -3.28
N ASN A 749 13.64 12.98 -3.63
CA ASN A 749 14.17 11.79 -2.97
C ASN A 749 14.82 10.87 -4.00
N PHE A 750 15.93 10.25 -3.59
CA PHE A 750 16.71 9.32 -4.38
C PHE A 750 17.01 8.09 -3.55
N SER A 751 16.99 6.92 -4.16
CA SER A 751 17.39 5.68 -3.49
C SER A 751 18.12 4.74 -4.42
N LYS A 752 19.17 4.13 -3.89
CA LYS A 752 19.94 3.06 -4.53
C LYS A 752 20.01 1.90 -3.55
N ASN A 753 19.57 0.72 -3.98
CA ASN A 753 19.70 -0.52 -3.22
C ASN A 753 20.44 -1.56 -4.06
N ILE A 754 21.35 -2.28 -3.43
CA ILE A 754 22.03 -3.43 -4.00
C ILE A 754 21.65 -4.64 -3.18
N ASN A 755 20.95 -5.57 -3.82
CA ASN A 755 20.55 -6.84 -3.26
C ASN A 755 21.51 -7.96 -3.72
N ARG A 756 21.84 -8.90 -2.85
CA ARG A 756 22.66 -10.08 -3.18
C ARG A 756 22.41 -11.22 -2.19
N ILE A 757 22.26 -12.43 -2.71
CA ILE A 757 22.29 -13.66 -1.94
C ILE A 757 23.73 -14.13 -1.76
N GLU A 758 24.10 -14.50 -0.53
CA GLU A 758 25.43 -14.98 -0.17
C GLU A 758 25.35 -16.21 0.73
N GLY A 759 26.39 -17.03 0.78
CA GLY A 759 26.49 -18.16 1.72
C GLY A 759 25.69 -19.41 1.34
N ILE A 760 25.09 -19.44 0.14
CA ILE A 760 24.60 -20.68 -0.49
C ILE A 760 25.78 -21.34 -1.21
N ASP A 761 25.86 -22.68 -1.20
CA ASP A 761 26.85 -23.42 -2.00
C ASP A 761 26.69 -23.11 -3.49
N ASP A 762 27.79 -22.94 -4.22
CA ASP A 762 27.76 -22.49 -5.63
C ASP A 762 27.06 -23.47 -6.59
N ASN A 763 26.95 -24.75 -6.21
CA ASN A 763 26.23 -25.78 -6.95
C ASN A 763 24.76 -25.89 -6.55
N THR A 764 24.33 -25.17 -5.50
CA THR A 764 22.95 -25.16 -5.01
C THR A 764 22.20 -23.95 -5.58
N SER A 765 20.98 -24.19 -6.06
CA SER A 765 20.10 -23.13 -6.52
C SER A 765 18.63 -23.52 -6.40
N PHE A 766 17.76 -22.53 -6.26
CA PHE A 766 16.30 -22.73 -6.12
C PHE A 766 15.57 -21.97 -7.22
N GLN A 767 14.68 -22.65 -7.96
CA GLN A 767 13.91 -22.06 -9.06
C GLN A 767 12.68 -21.31 -8.53
N THR A 768 12.39 -20.14 -9.11
CA THR A 768 11.24 -19.29 -8.77
C THR A 768 10.64 -18.63 -10.03
N GLY A 769 9.59 -17.82 -9.89
CA GLY A 769 8.93 -17.17 -11.02
C GLY A 769 8.27 -18.14 -12.01
N PRO A 770 7.40 -19.07 -11.57
CA PRO A 770 6.74 -20.01 -12.47
C PRO A 770 5.76 -19.31 -13.42
N ILE A 771 5.78 -19.68 -14.69
CA ILE A 771 4.78 -19.30 -15.70
C ILE A 771 4.25 -20.55 -16.41
N LEU A 772 2.94 -20.57 -16.68
CA LEU A 772 2.30 -21.61 -17.50
C LEU A 772 2.03 -21.05 -18.90
N ILE A 773 2.25 -21.84 -19.94
CA ILE A 773 2.10 -21.38 -21.34
C ILE A 773 1.28 -22.40 -22.12
N GLY A 774 0.37 -21.91 -22.97
CA GLY A 774 -0.33 -22.73 -23.96
C GLY A 774 -1.17 -23.88 -23.38
N GLY A 775 -1.69 -23.72 -22.16
CA GLY A 775 -2.43 -24.78 -21.47
C GLY A 775 -1.57 -25.87 -20.83
N SER A 776 -0.23 -25.78 -20.89
CA SER A 776 0.67 -26.67 -20.15
C SER A 776 0.41 -26.59 -18.64
N GLN A 777 0.36 -27.74 -17.98
CA GLN A 777 0.32 -27.84 -16.51
C GLN A 777 1.71 -27.88 -15.87
N VAL A 778 2.78 -27.94 -16.68
CA VAL A 778 4.16 -27.87 -16.20
C VAL A 778 4.65 -26.42 -16.24
N PRO A 779 5.05 -25.83 -15.10
CA PRO A 779 5.54 -24.47 -15.06
C PRO A 779 6.94 -24.35 -15.66
N LEU A 780 7.18 -23.26 -16.38
CA LEU A 780 8.51 -22.77 -16.72
C LEU A 780 8.95 -21.80 -15.64
N TYR A 781 10.11 -22.02 -15.03
CA TYR A 781 10.66 -21.10 -14.05
C TYR A 781 11.52 -20.05 -14.72
N THR A 782 11.20 -18.78 -14.50
CA THR A 782 11.90 -17.64 -15.12
C THR A 782 12.98 -17.05 -14.23
N GLN A 783 12.99 -17.40 -12.94
CA GLN A 783 13.86 -16.80 -11.93
C GLN A 783 14.58 -17.84 -11.08
N ILE A 784 15.64 -17.40 -10.40
CA ILE A 784 16.48 -18.24 -9.56
C ILE A 784 16.92 -17.52 -8.28
N ILE A 785 17.08 -18.29 -7.20
CA ILE A 785 17.83 -17.92 -6.00
C ILE A 785 19.16 -18.67 -6.06
N LYS A 786 20.27 -17.94 -6.15
CA LYS A 786 21.62 -18.49 -6.29
C LYS A 786 22.66 -17.56 -5.66
N ASN A 787 23.74 -18.14 -5.12
CA ASN A 787 24.86 -17.40 -4.55
C ASN A 787 25.42 -16.34 -5.52
N GLY A 788 25.67 -15.12 -5.04
CA GLY A 788 26.24 -14.01 -5.79
C GLY A 788 25.23 -13.14 -6.57
N TYR A 789 23.97 -13.56 -6.69
CA TYR A 789 22.93 -12.89 -7.48
C TYR A 789 21.82 -12.28 -6.59
N PRO A 790 21.15 -11.20 -7.03
CA PRO A 790 20.00 -10.66 -6.32
C PRO A 790 18.78 -11.59 -6.37
N LEU A 791 17.86 -11.45 -5.43
CA LEU A 791 16.50 -11.98 -5.53
C LEU A 791 15.79 -11.41 -6.79
N GLY A 792 14.94 -12.22 -7.42
CA GLY A 792 14.30 -11.87 -8.70
C GLY A 792 15.27 -11.76 -9.88
N THR A 793 16.39 -12.50 -9.84
CA THR A 793 17.28 -12.66 -11.00
C THR A 793 16.62 -13.56 -12.03
N PHE A 794 16.50 -13.06 -13.27
CA PHE A 794 16.05 -13.86 -14.41
C PHE A 794 17.16 -14.81 -14.86
N TRP A 795 16.81 -16.08 -15.01
CA TRP A 795 17.77 -17.13 -15.40
C TRP A 795 17.21 -17.91 -16.57
N GLY A 796 17.95 -17.93 -17.67
CA GLY A 796 17.45 -18.46 -18.93
C GLY A 796 18.54 -18.49 -20.00
N TYR A 797 18.17 -18.83 -21.22
CA TYR A 797 19.10 -18.86 -22.34
C TYR A 797 19.37 -17.45 -22.88
N GLU A 798 20.63 -17.17 -23.22
CA GLU A 798 20.94 -15.99 -24.05
C GLU A 798 20.44 -16.25 -25.49
N SER A 799 19.53 -15.41 -25.98
CA SER A 799 19.13 -15.40 -27.38
C SER A 799 20.21 -14.68 -28.21
N LYS A 800 20.73 -15.37 -29.23
CA LYS A 800 21.70 -14.85 -30.19
C LYS A 800 21.04 -14.18 -31.40
N GLY A 801 19.72 -14.01 -31.36
CA GLY A 801 18.92 -13.52 -32.48
C GLY A 801 18.51 -14.64 -33.44
N VAL A 802 17.89 -14.23 -34.54
CA VAL A 802 17.40 -15.13 -35.59
C VAL A 802 18.55 -15.42 -36.55
N ASP A 803 18.77 -16.71 -36.85
CA ASP A 803 19.73 -17.12 -37.87
C ASP A 803 19.26 -16.67 -39.25
N PRO A 804 20.00 -15.81 -39.97
CA PRO A 804 19.59 -15.33 -41.28
C PRO A 804 19.43 -16.44 -42.33
N GLN A 805 20.07 -17.60 -42.16
CA GLN A 805 19.99 -18.70 -43.12
C GLN A 805 18.80 -19.62 -42.85
N THR A 806 18.48 -19.88 -41.58
CA THR A 806 17.45 -20.86 -41.22
C THR A 806 16.17 -20.25 -40.67
N GLY A 807 16.18 -18.96 -40.31
CA GLY A 807 15.07 -18.26 -39.68
C GLY A 807 14.76 -18.71 -38.26
N ASN A 808 15.54 -19.63 -37.68
CA ASN A 808 15.31 -20.11 -36.32
C ASN A 808 15.91 -19.13 -35.30
N LEU A 809 15.23 -18.97 -34.17
CA LEU A 809 15.79 -18.27 -33.02
C LEU A 809 16.91 -19.13 -32.41
N VAL A 810 18.12 -18.56 -32.34
CA VAL A 810 19.29 -19.26 -31.83
C VAL A 810 19.52 -18.89 -30.37
N TYR A 811 19.89 -19.89 -29.57
CA TYR A 811 20.18 -19.72 -28.15
C TYR A 811 21.61 -20.17 -27.83
N GLY A 812 22.15 -19.65 -26.73
CA GLY A 812 23.30 -20.25 -26.05
C GLY A 812 23.00 -21.67 -25.58
N ASN A 813 24.06 -22.43 -25.27
CA ASN A 813 23.93 -23.81 -24.79
C ASN A 813 23.72 -23.90 -23.27
N GLU A 814 23.94 -22.80 -22.55
CA GLU A 814 23.88 -22.73 -21.09
C GLU A 814 22.85 -21.71 -20.62
N LEU A 815 22.32 -21.94 -19.43
CA LEU A 815 21.48 -20.97 -18.73
C LEU A 815 22.37 -19.94 -18.04
N VAL A 816 22.07 -18.66 -18.26
CA VAL A 816 22.86 -17.53 -17.77
C VAL A 816 21.96 -16.50 -17.06
N ASN A 817 22.59 -15.55 -16.38
CA ASN A 817 21.92 -14.39 -15.82
C ASN A 817 21.41 -13.47 -16.93
N LEU A 818 20.11 -13.21 -16.98
CA LEU A 818 19.47 -12.34 -17.97
C LEU A 818 19.14 -10.94 -17.43
N GLY A 819 19.48 -10.66 -16.16
CA GLY A 819 19.20 -9.41 -15.46
C GLY A 819 18.32 -9.61 -14.22
N SER A 820 17.93 -8.51 -13.57
CA SER A 820 17.14 -8.55 -12.34
C SER A 820 15.89 -7.70 -12.47
N ALA A 821 14.79 -8.18 -11.88
CA ALA A 821 13.55 -7.42 -11.73
C ALA A 821 13.66 -6.25 -10.73
N LEU A 822 14.70 -6.24 -9.89
CA LEU A 822 14.89 -5.18 -8.90
C LEU A 822 15.50 -3.93 -9.56
N PRO A 823 14.95 -2.72 -9.27
CA PRO A 823 15.51 -1.49 -9.81
C PRO A 823 16.85 -1.14 -9.17
N LYS A 824 17.75 -0.54 -9.95
CA LYS A 824 19.04 -0.05 -9.45
C LYS A 824 18.88 1.30 -8.75
N TYR A 825 17.97 2.14 -9.28
CA TYR A 825 17.71 3.49 -8.80
C TYR A 825 16.22 3.78 -8.82
N THR A 826 15.75 4.50 -7.80
CA THR A 826 14.42 5.10 -7.77
C THR A 826 14.54 6.58 -7.41
N VAL A 827 13.71 7.40 -8.05
CA VAL A 827 13.68 8.85 -7.85
C VAL A 827 12.24 9.30 -7.72
N GLY A 828 11.97 10.13 -6.71
CA GLY A 828 10.74 10.86 -6.56
C GLY A 828 11.01 12.36 -6.56
N PHE A 829 10.24 13.12 -7.32
CA PHE A 829 10.31 14.57 -7.34
C PHE A 829 8.91 15.15 -7.24
N SER A 830 8.66 15.90 -6.17
CA SER A 830 7.42 16.65 -6.00
C SER A 830 7.69 18.15 -5.95
N ASN A 831 6.75 18.92 -6.48
CA ASN A 831 6.83 20.37 -6.54
C ASN A 831 5.48 20.99 -6.25
N GLU A 832 5.48 22.15 -5.60
CA GLU A 832 4.29 22.95 -5.37
C GLU A 832 4.60 24.44 -5.56
N PHE A 833 3.76 25.09 -6.36
CA PHE A 833 3.68 26.53 -6.50
C PHE A 833 2.34 26.99 -5.94
N ALA A 834 2.31 27.96 -5.04
CA ALA A 834 1.08 28.60 -4.61
C ALA A 834 1.15 30.11 -4.82
N TYR A 835 0.10 30.68 -5.40
CA TYR A 835 -0.04 32.11 -5.67
C TYR A 835 -1.45 32.60 -5.35
N LYS A 836 -1.64 33.45 -4.33
CA LYS A 836 -2.92 34.07 -3.97
C LYS A 836 -4.14 33.12 -4.02
N GLY A 837 -4.02 31.96 -3.35
CA GLY A 837 -5.07 30.95 -3.31
C GLY A 837 -5.08 29.95 -4.46
N LEU A 838 -4.40 30.22 -5.58
CA LEU A 838 -4.11 29.23 -6.63
C LEU A 838 -2.95 28.34 -6.18
N THR A 839 -3.04 27.04 -6.41
CA THR A 839 -1.95 26.09 -6.12
C THR A 839 -1.81 25.08 -7.26
N LEU A 840 -0.61 24.98 -7.82
CA LEU A 840 -0.20 23.95 -8.78
C LEU A 840 0.77 23.00 -8.07
N SER A 841 0.43 21.73 -7.96
CA SER A 841 1.36 20.71 -7.47
C SER A 841 1.52 19.59 -8.48
N PHE A 842 2.70 18.98 -8.54
CA PHE A 842 2.94 17.79 -9.34
C PHE A 842 3.90 16.82 -8.66
N LEU A 843 3.82 15.55 -9.06
CA LEU A 843 4.71 14.48 -8.64
C LEU A 843 5.20 13.71 -9.87
N ILE A 844 6.51 13.58 -9.96
CA ILE A 844 7.22 12.76 -10.94
C ILE A 844 7.87 11.61 -10.20
N ASP A 845 7.79 10.42 -10.77
CA ASP A 845 8.56 9.26 -10.31
C ASP A 845 9.30 8.60 -11.46
N ALA A 846 10.49 8.09 -11.17
CA ALA A 846 11.33 7.41 -12.13
C ALA A 846 11.99 6.18 -11.51
N VAL A 847 12.12 5.14 -12.33
CA VAL A 847 12.74 3.87 -11.98
C VAL A 847 13.72 3.52 -13.10
N GLN A 848 14.93 3.08 -12.73
CA GLN A 848 15.98 2.77 -13.70
C GLN A 848 16.67 1.44 -13.42
N GLY A 849 16.85 0.64 -14.47
CA GLY A 849 17.76 -0.51 -14.51
C GLY A 849 17.17 -1.85 -14.12
N ASN A 850 15.87 -1.93 -13.80
CA ASN A 850 15.13 -3.18 -13.69
C ASN A 850 14.82 -3.78 -15.06
N LYS A 851 14.70 -5.10 -15.09
CA LYS A 851 14.23 -5.87 -16.24
C LYS A 851 12.82 -6.39 -16.02
N VAL A 852 12.10 -6.60 -17.12
CA VAL A 852 10.76 -7.19 -17.13
C VAL A 852 10.81 -8.42 -18.04
N TYR A 853 10.28 -9.55 -17.56
CA TYR A 853 10.00 -10.70 -18.41
C TYR A 853 8.60 -10.54 -19.00
N ASN A 854 8.55 -10.24 -20.30
CA ASN A 854 7.32 -10.03 -21.04
C ASN A 854 6.76 -11.37 -21.53
N ALA A 855 6.09 -12.12 -20.65
CA ALA A 855 5.47 -13.39 -21.01
C ALA A 855 4.29 -13.20 -21.99
N THR A 856 3.69 -12.01 -22.05
CA THR A 856 2.67 -11.68 -23.07
C THR A 856 3.20 -11.91 -24.50
N ARG A 857 4.46 -11.58 -24.78
CA ARG A 857 5.08 -11.81 -26.10
C ARG A 857 5.16 -13.28 -26.49
N MET A 858 5.20 -14.20 -25.53
CA MET A 858 5.20 -15.64 -25.83
C MET A 858 3.86 -16.10 -26.44
N GLU A 859 2.76 -15.38 -26.19
CA GLU A 859 1.44 -15.69 -26.76
C GLU A 859 1.12 -14.84 -28.01
N ILE A 860 1.58 -13.58 -28.06
CA ILE A 860 1.27 -12.66 -29.18
C ILE A 860 2.37 -12.60 -30.27
N GLU A 861 3.47 -13.33 -30.11
CA GLU A 861 4.56 -13.46 -31.11
C GLU A 861 4.94 -14.94 -31.30
N GLY A 862 3.97 -15.84 -31.08
CA GLY A 862 4.19 -17.29 -31.09
C GLY A 862 4.39 -17.89 -32.49
N LEU A 863 3.99 -17.18 -33.56
CA LEU A 863 4.20 -17.54 -34.96
C LEU A 863 3.75 -18.97 -35.31
N SER A 864 2.70 -19.42 -34.64
CA SER A 864 2.18 -20.78 -34.72
C SER A 864 0.70 -20.85 -34.34
N GLY A 865 -0.01 -21.81 -34.93
CA GLY A 865 -1.44 -22.00 -34.67
C GLY A 865 -2.32 -20.85 -35.19
N TYR A 866 -3.57 -20.82 -34.73
CA TYR A 866 -4.64 -19.96 -35.27
C TYR A 866 -4.96 -18.72 -34.41
N ALA A 867 -4.16 -18.46 -33.38
CA ALA A 867 -4.32 -17.24 -32.58
C ALA A 867 -4.06 -15.99 -33.44
N ASN A 868 -4.61 -14.86 -33.03
CA ASN A 868 -4.14 -13.56 -33.50
C ASN A 868 -2.81 -13.23 -32.84
N GLU A 869 -2.02 -12.42 -33.52
CA GLU A 869 -0.67 -12.06 -33.09
C GLU A 869 -0.48 -10.54 -33.16
N SER A 870 0.59 -10.06 -32.55
CA SER A 870 1.01 -8.67 -32.63
C SER A 870 1.48 -8.33 -34.05
N THR A 871 1.37 -7.05 -34.45
CA THR A 871 1.89 -6.61 -35.75
C THR A 871 3.42 -6.74 -35.91
N GLU A 872 4.16 -6.96 -34.82
CA GLU A 872 5.61 -7.19 -34.87
C GLU A 872 5.97 -8.39 -35.75
N VAL A 873 5.09 -9.39 -35.81
CA VAL A 873 5.31 -10.64 -36.56
C VAL A 873 5.30 -10.44 -38.08
N LEU A 874 4.90 -9.27 -38.56
CA LEU A 874 5.01 -8.89 -39.97
C LEU A 874 6.47 -8.72 -40.41
N ASN A 875 7.36 -8.42 -39.46
CA ASN A 875 8.81 -8.28 -39.67
C ASN A 875 9.55 -9.63 -39.56
N ARG A 876 8.83 -10.76 -39.51
CA ARG A 876 9.42 -12.11 -39.42
C ARG A 876 10.36 -12.44 -40.56
N TRP A 877 11.26 -13.37 -40.30
CA TRP A 877 12.11 -13.97 -41.32
C TRP A 877 11.25 -14.75 -42.31
N LYS A 878 11.48 -14.59 -43.62
CA LYS A 878 10.73 -15.29 -44.67
C LYS A 878 11.63 -16.11 -45.59
N GLN A 879 12.85 -15.64 -45.84
CA GLN A 879 13.79 -16.31 -46.75
C GLN A 879 15.25 -16.19 -46.28
N PRO A 880 16.12 -17.13 -46.70
CA PRO A 880 17.54 -17.06 -46.40
C PRO A 880 18.17 -15.72 -46.82
N GLY A 881 18.86 -15.07 -45.88
CA GLY A 881 19.46 -13.75 -46.04
C GLY A 881 18.70 -12.61 -45.35
N ASP A 882 17.44 -12.81 -44.94
CA ASP A 882 16.68 -11.80 -44.19
C ASP A 882 17.34 -11.51 -42.83
N ILE A 883 17.49 -10.23 -42.50
CA ILE A 883 18.03 -9.78 -41.20
C ILE A 883 16.89 -9.20 -40.37
N THR A 884 16.46 -9.94 -39.35
CA THR A 884 15.38 -9.55 -38.44
C THR A 884 15.54 -10.19 -37.07
N SER A 885 14.84 -9.65 -36.07
CA SER A 885 14.76 -10.20 -34.71
C SER A 885 13.57 -11.14 -34.50
N VAL A 886 12.67 -11.24 -35.48
CA VAL A 886 11.45 -12.05 -35.39
C VAL A 886 11.67 -13.36 -36.15
N PRO A 887 11.55 -14.53 -35.50
CA PRO A 887 11.87 -15.80 -36.13
C PRO A 887 10.88 -16.14 -37.24
N ARG A 888 11.19 -17.18 -38.03
CA ARG A 888 10.29 -17.67 -39.07
C ARG A 888 8.99 -18.21 -38.49
N ALA A 889 7.92 -18.14 -39.28
CA ALA A 889 6.68 -18.84 -39.01
C ALA A 889 6.90 -20.35 -38.89
N LEU A 890 6.32 -20.98 -37.87
CA LEU A 890 6.45 -22.40 -37.59
C LEU A 890 5.40 -23.19 -38.37
N GLY A 891 5.62 -23.27 -39.67
CA GLY A 891 4.71 -23.92 -40.58
C GLY A 891 5.40 -24.36 -41.85
N ASN A 892 5.75 -25.64 -41.94
CA ASN A 892 6.17 -26.27 -43.18
C ASN A 892 6.20 -27.80 -43.01
N GLY A 893 5.09 -28.51 -43.30
CA GLY A 893 5.02 -29.94 -43.64
C GLY A 893 5.84 -30.99 -42.86
N THR A 894 6.46 -30.63 -41.74
CA THR A 894 7.37 -31.47 -40.95
C THR A 894 6.65 -31.81 -39.66
N THR A 895 6.65 -33.10 -39.35
CA THR A 895 5.77 -33.81 -38.42
C THR A 895 5.97 -33.47 -36.94
N ASN A 896 6.57 -32.33 -36.59
CA ASN A 896 6.79 -31.97 -35.20
C ASN A 896 6.69 -30.46 -34.91
N THR A 897 5.54 -29.87 -35.19
CA THR A 897 5.19 -28.47 -34.88
C THR A 897 5.28 -28.17 -33.38
N ALA A 898 4.98 -29.13 -32.52
CA ALA A 898 5.13 -28.99 -31.06
C ALA A 898 6.59 -28.85 -30.63
N ALA A 899 7.50 -29.69 -31.14
CA ALA A 899 8.93 -29.56 -30.84
C ALA A 899 9.53 -28.26 -31.39
N ALA A 900 9.10 -27.81 -32.58
CA ALA A 900 9.55 -26.55 -33.16
C ALA A 900 9.05 -25.32 -32.36
N ALA A 901 7.81 -25.35 -31.86
CA ALA A 901 7.28 -24.32 -30.97
C ALA A 901 8.01 -24.29 -29.61
N MET A 902 8.38 -25.46 -29.08
CA MET A 902 9.22 -25.56 -27.87
C MET A 902 10.66 -25.08 -28.10
N LEU A 903 11.19 -25.20 -29.33
CA LEU A 903 12.50 -24.66 -29.68
C LEU A 903 12.48 -23.13 -29.71
N GLN A 904 11.39 -22.48 -30.15
CA GLN A 904 11.27 -21.02 -30.20
C GLN A 904 10.79 -20.37 -28.88
N ASN A 905 10.12 -21.11 -27.99
CA ASN A 905 9.55 -20.57 -26.74
C ASN A 905 10.33 -21.00 -25.49
N LYS A 906 11.65 -20.74 -25.47
CA LYS A 906 12.48 -20.94 -24.28
C LYS A 906 12.51 -19.69 -23.40
N VAL A 907 12.56 -19.88 -22.07
CA VAL A 907 12.91 -18.81 -21.13
C VAL A 907 14.28 -18.25 -21.52
N SER A 908 14.29 -17.01 -22.00
CA SER A 908 15.47 -16.44 -22.66
C SER A 908 15.49 -14.92 -22.66
N SER A 909 16.65 -14.33 -23.00
CA SER A 909 16.79 -12.87 -23.15
C SER A 909 15.88 -12.27 -24.24
N HIS A 910 15.32 -13.09 -25.14
CA HIS A 910 14.39 -12.63 -26.17
C HIS A 910 13.12 -11.98 -25.59
N TYR A 911 12.65 -12.46 -24.43
CA TYR A 911 11.47 -11.94 -23.74
C TYR A 911 11.82 -10.98 -22.58
N ILE A 912 13.11 -10.64 -22.41
CA ILE A 912 13.57 -9.71 -21.39
C ILE A 912 13.61 -8.29 -21.97
N GLU A 913 12.91 -7.38 -21.33
CA GLU A 913 12.83 -5.98 -21.73
C GLU A 913 13.28 -5.04 -20.62
N ASP A 914 13.60 -3.79 -21.00
CA ASP A 914 13.95 -2.76 -20.04
C ASP A 914 12.69 -2.20 -19.37
N GLY A 915 12.61 -2.34 -18.05
CA GLY A 915 11.50 -1.85 -17.24
C GLY A 915 11.70 -0.43 -16.70
N SER A 916 12.72 0.30 -17.19
CA SER A 916 12.97 1.66 -16.75
C SER A 916 11.90 2.61 -17.28
N PHE A 917 11.50 3.58 -16.46
CA PHE A 917 10.51 4.57 -16.86
C PHE A 917 10.68 5.91 -16.14
N PHE A 918 10.13 6.94 -16.75
CA PHE A 918 9.90 8.27 -16.17
C PHE A 918 8.43 8.63 -16.30
N ARG A 919 7.78 9.06 -15.22
CA ARG A 919 6.34 9.27 -15.18
C ARG A 919 5.93 10.56 -14.50
N LEU A 920 5.00 11.29 -15.11
CA LEU A 920 4.21 12.31 -14.40
C LEU A 920 3.04 11.62 -13.69
N ARG A 921 3.24 11.27 -12.42
CA ARG A 921 2.27 10.49 -11.63
C ARG A 921 1.01 11.27 -11.33
N ASN A 922 1.15 12.53 -10.93
CA ASN A 922 0.00 13.43 -10.75
C ASN A 922 0.38 14.88 -11.03
N ILE A 923 -0.61 15.64 -11.47
CA ILE A 923 -0.60 17.09 -11.55
C ILE A 923 -1.97 17.61 -11.10
N THR A 924 -1.96 18.53 -10.14
CA THR A 924 -3.16 19.07 -9.51
C THR A 924 -3.11 20.59 -9.55
N LEU A 925 -4.18 21.20 -10.08
CA LEU A 925 -4.43 22.63 -9.98
C LEU A 925 -5.61 22.83 -9.02
N SER A 926 -5.44 23.66 -8.00
CA SER A 926 -6.50 23.98 -7.05
C SER A 926 -6.61 25.47 -6.80
N TYR A 927 -7.79 25.91 -6.38
CA TYR A 927 -8.07 27.29 -6.03
C TYR A 927 -8.90 27.36 -4.75
N GLN A 928 -8.35 28.03 -3.74
CA GLN A 928 -9.04 28.38 -2.51
C GLN A 928 -9.86 29.65 -2.74
N ILE A 929 -11.19 29.55 -2.64
CA ILE A 929 -12.08 30.69 -2.82
C ILE A 929 -11.93 31.65 -1.64
N GLU A 930 -11.83 32.95 -1.92
CA GLU A 930 -11.65 33.99 -0.92
C GLU A 930 -12.78 33.98 0.12
N LYS A 931 -12.39 34.07 1.39
CA LYS A 931 -13.28 33.96 2.56
C LYS A 931 -14.52 34.86 2.48
N LYS A 932 -14.38 36.09 1.96
CA LYS A 932 -15.47 37.08 1.81
C LYS A 932 -16.64 36.60 0.94
N PHE A 933 -16.39 35.68 -0.01
CA PHE A 933 -17.45 35.09 -0.84
C PHE A 933 -18.02 33.83 -0.20
N VAL A 934 -17.17 33.05 0.46
CA VAL A 934 -17.51 31.78 1.10
C VAL A 934 -18.41 31.98 2.33
N GLU A 935 -18.14 33.01 3.15
CA GLU A 935 -18.94 33.32 4.34
C GLU A 935 -20.39 33.74 3.98
N LYS A 936 -20.61 34.35 2.81
CA LYS A 936 -21.96 34.67 2.31
C LYS A 936 -22.82 33.42 2.05
N LEU A 937 -22.18 32.27 1.87
CA LEU A 937 -22.83 30.97 1.66
C LEU A 937 -23.00 30.20 2.99
N GLY A 938 -22.62 30.77 4.13
CA GLY A 938 -22.64 30.09 5.42
C GLY A 938 -21.53 29.04 5.60
N LEU A 939 -20.48 29.12 4.79
CA LEU A 939 -19.34 28.18 4.80
C LEU A 939 -18.12 28.84 5.46
N SER A 940 -17.24 28.03 6.07
CA SER A 940 -15.95 28.49 6.62
C SER A 940 -14.78 28.33 5.63
N GLY A 941 -14.93 27.49 4.60
CA GLY A 941 -13.94 27.29 3.55
C GLY A 941 -14.50 26.59 2.32
N LEU A 942 -14.03 26.98 1.13
CA LEU A 942 -14.39 26.34 -0.14
C LEU A 942 -13.18 26.30 -1.07
N LYS A 943 -12.80 25.09 -1.50
CA LYS A 943 -11.68 24.85 -2.41
C LYS A 943 -12.16 24.01 -3.58
N ILE A 944 -11.79 24.39 -4.79
CA ILE A 944 -12.03 23.61 -6.01
C ILE A 944 -10.70 23.12 -6.58
N TYR A 945 -10.68 21.95 -7.20
CA TYR A 945 -9.46 21.41 -7.81
C TYR A 945 -9.73 20.52 -9.02
N GLY A 946 -8.74 20.45 -9.90
CA GLY A 946 -8.66 19.49 -10.99
C GLY A 946 -7.35 18.73 -10.91
N THR A 947 -7.38 17.41 -11.11
CA THR A 947 -6.20 16.54 -11.09
C THR A 947 -6.18 15.62 -12.30
N ALA A 948 -4.99 15.43 -12.87
CA ALA A 948 -4.70 14.38 -13.83
C ALA A 948 -3.67 13.41 -13.25
N GLN A 949 -3.87 12.11 -13.44
CA GLN A 949 -2.96 11.04 -12.98
C GLN A 949 -2.45 10.20 -14.14
N ASN A 950 -1.20 9.75 -14.03
CA ASN A 950 -0.48 8.97 -15.05
C ASN A 950 -0.54 9.60 -16.46
N LEU A 951 -0.46 10.94 -16.54
CA LEU A 951 -0.74 11.68 -17.78
C LEU A 951 0.17 11.25 -18.94
N PHE A 952 1.45 11.02 -18.66
CA PHE A 952 2.39 10.38 -19.57
C PHE A 952 3.43 9.55 -18.80
N THR A 953 3.90 8.49 -19.45
CA THR A 953 4.98 7.62 -19.00
C THR A 953 5.92 7.39 -20.18
N ILE A 954 7.20 7.71 -20.01
CA ILE A 954 8.24 7.51 -21.02
C ILE A 954 8.95 6.20 -20.68
N HIS A 955 8.93 5.24 -21.60
CA HIS A 955 9.55 3.93 -21.45
C HIS A 955 9.77 3.26 -22.82
N ASN A 956 10.63 2.24 -22.86
CA ASN A 956 10.88 1.42 -24.06
C ASN A 956 10.15 0.07 -24.03
N TYR A 957 9.46 -0.25 -22.94
CA TYR A 957 8.71 -1.50 -22.80
C TYR A 957 7.58 -1.63 -23.84
N LYS A 958 7.51 -2.77 -24.54
CA LYS A 958 6.55 -3.03 -25.63
C LYS A 958 5.12 -3.22 -25.13
N GLY A 959 4.92 -3.78 -23.93
CA GLY A 959 3.60 -3.99 -23.33
C GLY A 959 2.88 -2.69 -22.93
N TYR A 960 1.72 -2.81 -22.29
CA TYR A 960 0.89 -1.65 -21.92
C TYR A 960 1.59 -0.70 -20.95
N TYR A 961 2.29 -1.25 -19.96
CA TYR A 961 2.88 -0.48 -18.87
C TYR A 961 4.13 -1.17 -18.30
N PRO A 962 5.23 -0.47 -18.00
CA PRO A 962 6.50 -1.09 -17.56
C PRO A 962 6.52 -1.48 -16.07
N GLU A 963 5.58 -0.97 -15.27
CA GLU A 963 5.43 -1.30 -13.85
C GLU A 963 4.49 -2.48 -13.69
N VAL A 964 5.04 -3.70 -13.74
CA VAL A 964 4.29 -4.96 -13.69
C VAL A 964 4.83 -5.90 -12.63
N ASN A 965 3.92 -6.62 -11.99
CA ASN A 965 4.26 -7.66 -11.03
C ASN A 965 3.14 -8.71 -11.00
N GLY A 966 3.13 -9.61 -11.99
CA GLY A 966 2.01 -10.47 -12.29
C GLY A 966 1.57 -11.45 -11.20
N PHE A 967 2.34 -11.61 -10.12
CA PHE A 967 2.02 -12.51 -9.01
C PHE A 967 2.23 -11.86 -7.63
N GLY A 968 1.72 -10.64 -7.43
CA GLY A 968 1.63 -10.04 -6.10
C GLY A 968 0.88 -10.95 -5.11
N GLN A 969 1.23 -10.88 -3.81
CA GLN A 969 0.54 -11.67 -2.78
C GLN A 969 -0.98 -11.40 -2.83
N GLY A 970 -1.76 -12.44 -3.14
CA GLY A 970 -3.23 -12.41 -3.09
C GLY A 970 -3.99 -12.60 -4.41
N THR A 971 -3.35 -13.02 -5.52
CA THR A 971 -4.05 -13.19 -6.83
C THR A 971 -4.06 -14.61 -7.43
N ASN A 972 -3.51 -15.63 -6.76
CA ASN A 972 -3.23 -16.90 -7.43
C ASN A 972 -4.14 -18.07 -7.06
N ASN A 973 -5.37 -18.11 -7.60
CA ASN A 973 -6.10 -19.38 -7.77
C ASN A 973 -5.36 -20.36 -8.73
N GLN A 974 -4.39 -19.88 -9.51
CA GLN A 974 -3.66 -20.70 -10.48
C GLN A 974 -2.38 -21.37 -9.90
N ALA A 975 -1.70 -20.74 -8.93
CA ALA A 975 -0.56 -21.38 -8.26
C ALA A 975 -1.01 -22.57 -7.39
N GLU A 976 -2.23 -22.49 -6.85
CA GLU A 976 -2.90 -23.60 -6.15
C GLU A 976 -3.24 -24.76 -7.09
N ASN A 977 -3.72 -24.47 -8.31
CA ASN A 977 -4.04 -25.49 -9.31
C ASN A 977 -2.82 -26.20 -9.92
N ALA A 978 -1.64 -25.57 -9.89
CA ALA A 978 -0.39 -26.17 -10.39
C ALA A 978 0.29 -27.13 -9.37
N GLY A 979 -0.36 -27.45 -8.25
CA GLY A 979 0.22 -28.32 -7.20
C GLY A 979 1.49 -27.76 -6.56
N SER A 980 1.80 -26.48 -6.82
CA SER A 980 3.07 -25.87 -6.43
C SER A 980 3.11 -25.42 -4.97
N GLY A 981 1.96 -25.37 -4.28
CA GLY A 981 1.85 -25.18 -2.82
C GLY A 981 2.61 -23.97 -2.25
N SER A 982 3.04 -23.02 -3.07
CA SER A 982 3.99 -22.00 -2.65
C SER A 982 3.74 -20.66 -3.37
N SER A 983 3.67 -19.61 -2.56
CA SER A 983 3.74 -18.21 -3.01
C SER A 983 5.18 -17.86 -3.40
N LEU A 984 5.77 -18.60 -4.35
CA LEU A 984 7.13 -18.32 -4.81
C LEU A 984 7.18 -16.90 -5.37
N MET A 985 8.15 -16.14 -4.89
CA MET A 985 8.42 -14.79 -5.38
C MET A 985 8.55 -14.80 -6.90
N SER A 986 7.74 -13.96 -7.55
CA SER A 986 7.77 -13.76 -8.99
C SER A 986 7.76 -12.25 -9.23
N LEU A 987 8.92 -11.69 -9.55
CA LEU A 987 9.08 -10.24 -9.69
C LEU A 987 9.19 -9.83 -11.16
N GLY A 988 8.54 -8.74 -11.55
CA GLY A 988 8.75 -8.16 -12.88
C GLY A 988 8.37 -9.09 -14.03
N ILE A 989 7.35 -9.93 -13.85
CA ILE A 989 6.78 -10.78 -14.91
C ILE A 989 5.46 -10.14 -15.33
N ASP A 990 5.28 -9.88 -16.64
CA ASP A 990 4.01 -9.44 -17.24
C ASP A 990 3.41 -10.58 -18.05
N ARG A 991 2.14 -10.90 -17.78
CA ARG A 991 1.38 -11.93 -18.48
C ARG A 991 -0.05 -11.48 -18.73
N GLY A 992 -0.20 -10.32 -19.37
CA GLY A 992 -1.50 -9.71 -19.61
C GLY A 992 -2.04 -9.06 -18.35
N THR A 993 -1.20 -8.32 -17.64
CA THR A 993 -1.62 -7.54 -16.48
C THR A 993 -2.67 -6.51 -16.88
N TYR A 994 -3.69 -6.28 -16.05
CA TYR A 994 -4.65 -5.19 -16.26
C TYR A 994 -3.90 -3.85 -16.37
N PRO A 995 -4.07 -3.07 -17.44
CA PRO A 995 -3.26 -1.88 -17.67
C PRO A 995 -3.61 -0.72 -16.73
N ALA A 996 -2.60 0.06 -16.33
CA ALA A 996 -2.83 1.31 -15.60
C ALA A 996 -3.61 2.32 -16.46
N ALA A 997 -4.51 3.08 -15.82
CA ALA A 997 -5.34 4.09 -16.49
C ALA A 997 -4.76 5.52 -16.35
N LYS A 998 -5.06 6.35 -17.35
CA LYS A 998 -5.04 7.82 -17.23
C LYS A 998 -6.32 8.25 -16.56
N ILE A 999 -6.22 9.09 -15.53
CA ILE A 999 -7.37 9.51 -14.73
C ILE A 999 -7.46 11.03 -14.74
N PHE A 1000 -8.66 11.56 -14.99
CA PHE A 1000 -8.97 12.99 -14.89
C PHE A 1000 -10.11 13.19 -13.91
N THR A 1001 -9.91 14.07 -12.93
CA THR A 1001 -10.87 14.31 -11.84
C THR A 1001 -11.02 15.79 -11.57
N ALA A 1002 -12.24 16.19 -11.24
CA ALA A 1002 -12.54 17.50 -10.67
C ALA A 1002 -13.24 17.31 -9.32
N GLY A 1003 -12.89 18.13 -8.33
CA GLY A 1003 -13.42 18.01 -7.00
C GLY A 1003 -13.56 19.32 -6.25
N VAL A 1004 -14.24 19.23 -5.12
CA VAL A 1004 -14.53 20.32 -4.21
C VAL A 1004 -14.35 19.86 -2.77
N ASN A 1005 -13.74 20.71 -1.95
CA ASN A 1005 -13.62 20.57 -0.50
C ASN A 1005 -14.40 21.73 0.14
N ILE A 1006 -15.40 21.40 0.94
CA ILE A 1006 -16.30 22.32 1.63
C ILE A 1006 -16.05 22.19 3.12
N GLN A 1007 -15.96 23.32 3.81
CA GLN A 1007 -15.80 23.37 5.25
C GLN A 1007 -16.92 24.22 5.84
N LEU A 1008 -17.56 23.66 6.87
CA LEU A 1008 -18.63 24.25 7.67
C LEU A 1008 -18.06 24.60 9.04
#